data_AF-A0A1G7JVC7-F1
#
_entry.id   AF-A0A1G7JVC7-F1
#
_cell.length_a   1.000
_cell.length_b   1.000
_cell.length_c   1.000
_cell.angle_alpha   90.00
_cell.angle_beta   90.00
_cell.angle_gamma   90.00
#
_symmetry.space_group_name_H-M   'P 1'
#
loop_
_entity.id
_entity.type
_entity.pdbx_description
1 polymer ?
#
loop_
_entity_poly.entity_id
_entity_poly.type
_entity_poly.pdbx_seq_one_letter_code
_entity_poly.pdbx_strand_id
1 'polypeptide(L)'
;MSTVSENIELLKFYQNLVQDIRATQLSEEDGGNTEQIFTQIAVDLLASAGETENVRLAYDKKGIGTKNQHQINAYSISDNYETLDLFITVLKGTEEPARTTSAEVETAQKRILNFFRKGIYKDYVNEIEESSDIFQLANELASSQELRENLVRVNAIILTDGTFPNDAPMSDSISSFSVYTRIVDLNYLYNITEKSHIPIELDFKADGFEIPCIESPSENEDYKSYLAIMPGTALANIYERFGSRLLEQNVRSFLQFAGKINKGIRTTILKEPQMFLAFNNGIAATANHIELEKDSQGKGLIISKVSDLQIVNGGQTTASIYHTFKKDKADVSNIFVQVKLSVVKNKENFGEIVSRIAEYANTQNKVSVADLSSNRPFHIHFEKLSRTIVTPHSEKNPTQTKWFYERARGQYKNARLKDGFTRARQKAFDLKHPRHQMFTKEQLAKYINAYQEVYDGKRLVVAPHFVIKNVKNYNQFILHNTNAKIENNNIYYEDAIAKAIIYKTCEKLYGVKPNAIGDLRFITVPYAITYLGFKIDYKLDLYKIWKNQSVSDELNAFLYNLMIKMDDFLKTNSSESLIEMWARKEVCWEMVKQQDFDLDYDSIKDDFVNEKTSVKRNLISSDEAEQQEKEENLEKIKSIPYEIWKKIENWGSETQNLSANMQNVVFTIAGRIRSNNKLLDNEIANGLKIIDVVIDKAPEILFDIDNLPETPKKQESQAEITLELIRKIVQWDKRNKRLKGFEYTFMNELAEERKPLTDRNKAIAKLNLGKVKKYGFSEK
;
A
#
# COMPACT_ATOMS: atom_id res chain seq x y z
N MET A 1 25.63 -36.02 4.01
CA MET A 1 24.77 -35.67 5.17
C MET A 1 23.71 -34.64 4.81
N SER A 2 23.99 -33.64 3.95
CA SER A 2 23.00 -32.63 3.51
C SER A 2 21.78 -33.22 2.77
N THR A 3 21.99 -34.14 1.81
CA THR A 3 20.90 -34.76 1.02
C THR A 3 19.98 -35.69 1.81
N VAL A 4 20.42 -36.19 2.96
CA VAL A 4 19.59 -37.01 3.85
C VAL A 4 18.73 -36.11 4.75
N SER A 5 19.26 -34.96 5.19
CA SER A 5 18.51 -33.96 5.95
C SER A 5 17.41 -33.31 5.11
N GLU A 6 17.74 -32.90 3.87
CA GLU A 6 16.78 -32.29 2.94
C GLU A 6 15.60 -33.22 2.61
N ASN A 7 15.84 -34.52 2.45
CA ASN A 7 14.77 -35.49 2.21
C ASN A 7 13.85 -35.68 3.44
N ILE A 8 14.39 -35.59 4.66
CA ILE A 8 13.60 -35.68 5.90
C ILE A 8 12.72 -34.45 6.08
N GLU A 9 13.24 -33.27 5.75
CA GLU A 9 12.49 -32.00 5.84
C GLU A 9 11.40 -31.91 4.78
N LEU A 10 11.67 -32.33 3.54
CA LEU A 10 10.67 -32.42 2.48
C LEU A 10 9.50 -33.36 2.86
N LEU A 11 9.81 -34.49 3.49
CA LEU A 11 8.79 -35.42 4.00
C LEU A 11 7.93 -34.80 5.11
N LYS A 12 8.54 -34.07 6.05
CA LYS A 12 7.80 -33.34 7.09
C LYS A 12 6.89 -32.26 6.50
N PHE A 13 7.40 -31.51 5.52
CA PHE A 13 6.61 -30.52 4.80
C PHE A 13 5.39 -31.15 4.13
N TYR A 14 5.56 -32.27 3.42
CA TYR A 14 4.45 -33.01 2.82
C TYR A 14 3.42 -33.49 3.86
N GLN A 15 3.88 -34.02 4.99
CA GLN A 15 3.00 -34.48 6.07
C GLN A 15 2.16 -33.34 6.65
N ASN A 16 2.77 -32.16 6.88
CA ASN A 16 2.05 -30.97 7.33
C ASN A 16 1.02 -30.52 6.29
N LEU A 17 1.41 -30.45 5.01
CA LEU A 17 0.52 -30.11 3.90
C LEU A 17 -0.71 -31.04 3.86
N VAL A 18 -0.51 -32.36 3.98
CA VAL A 18 -1.61 -33.34 4.01
C VAL A 18 -2.48 -33.18 5.26
N GLN A 19 -1.90 -32.85 6.42
CA GLN A 19 -2.66 -32.57 7.63
C GLN A 19 -3.52 -31.31 7.50
N ASP A 20 -2.98 -30.24 6.92
CA ASP A 20 -3.71 -28.99 6.70
C ASP A 20 -4.88 -29.18 5.72
N ILE A 21 -4.69 -29.97 4.66
CA ILE A 21 -5.78 -30.34 3.74
C ILE A 21 -6.90 -31.08 4.50
N ARG A 22 -6.54 -32.08 5.32
CA ARG A 22 -7.51 -32.86 6.11
C ARG A 22 -8.23 -32.01 7.16
N ALA A 23 -7.52 -31.15 7.86
CA ALA A 23 -8.09 -30.27 8.88
C ALA A 23 -9.10 -29.29 8.27
N THR A 24 -8.75 -28.70 7.12
CA THR A 24 -9.63 -27.78 6.38
C THR A 24 -10.87 -28.51 5.87
N GLN A 25 -10.71 -29.71 5.31
CA GLN A 25 -11.82 -30.53 4.83
C GLN A 25 -12.85 -30.86 5.92
N LEU A 26 -12.39 -31.14 7.15
CA LEU A 26 -13.24 -31.43 8.30
C LEU A 26 -14.00 -30.21 8.83
N SER A 27 -13.53 -29.00 8.52
CA SER A 27 -14.14 -27.75 9.01
C SER A 27 -15.27 -27.22 8.12
N GLU A 28 -15.36 -27.67 6.87
CA GLU A 28 -16.41 -27.26 5.92
C GLU A 28 -17.67 -28.11 6.10
N GLU A 29 -18.85 -27.47 6.18
CA GLU A 29 -20.13 -28.13 6.50
C GLU A 29 -20.52 -29.27 5.53
N ASP A 30 -19.97 -29.28 4.30
CA ASP A 30 -20.22 -30.27 3.24
C ASP A 30 -19.01 -31.16 2.90
N GLY A 31 -17.92 -31.14 3.68
CA GLY A 31 -16.75 -32.02 3.47
C GLY A 31 -15.92 -31.66 2.24
N GLY A 32 -15.30 -30.49 2.27
CA GLY A 32 -14.60 -29.81 1.16
C GLY A 32 -13.79 -30.66 0.18
N ASN A 33 -13.71 -30.19 -1.07
CA ASN A 33 -12.97 -30.86 -2.13
C ASN A 33 -11.45 -30.72 -1.91
N THR A 34 -10.77 -31.84 -1.61
CA THR A 34 -9.33 -31.87 -1.34
C THR A 34 -8.47 -31.30 -2.47
N GLU A 35 -8.92 -31.43 -3.72
CA GLU A 35 -8.23 -30.84 -4.87
C GLU A 35 -8.24 -29.31 -4.80
N GLN A 36 -9.40 -28.71 -4.46
CA GLN A 36 -9.56 -27.26 -4.34
C GLN A 36 -8.85 -26.71 -3.10
N ILE A 37 -8.89 -27.44 -1.99
CA ILE A 37 -8.16 -27.08 -0.77
C ILE A 37 -6.65 -27.06 -1.04
N PHE A 38 -6.12 -28.08 -1.72
CA PHE A 38 -4.71 -28.08 -2.13
C PHE A 38 -4.41 -26.94 -3.12
N THR A 39 -5.29 -26.67 -4.09
CA THR A 39 -5.15 -25.49 -4.97
C THR A 39 -4.97 -24.24 -4.10
N GLN A 40 -5.90 -23.95 -3.18
CA GLN A 40 -5.85 -22.77 -2.30
C GLN A 40 -4.50 -22.65 -1.57
N ILE A 41 -4.08 -23.72 -0.88
CA ILE A 41 -2.83 -23.73 -0.13
C ILE A 41 -1.64 -23.45 -1.05
N ALA A 42 -1.57 -24.11 -2.20
CA ALA A 42 -0.47 -23.94 -3.14
C ALA A 42 -0.40 -22.51 -3.72
N VAL A 43 -1.54 -21.89 -4.06
CA VAL A 43 -1.53 -20.50 -4.53
C VAL A 43 -1.29 -19.49 -3.42
N ASP A 44 -1.67 -19.77 -2.18
CA ASP A 44 -1.30 -18.93 -1.03
C ASP A 44 0.21 -18.96 -0.76
N LEU A 45 0.85 -20.14 -0.91
CA LEU A 45 2.30 -20.27 -0.83
C LEU A 45 3.01 -19.49 -1.95
N LEU A 46 2.53 -19.62 -3.19
CA LEU A 46 3.06 -18.85 -4.32
C LEU A 46 2.86 -17.34 -4.12
N ALA A 47 1.71 -16.92 -3.59
CA ALA A 47 1.43 -15.51 -3.32
C ALA A 47 2.30 -14.96 -2.19
N SER A 48 2.52 -15.74 -1.14
CA SER A 48 3.42 -15.37 -0.03
C SER A 48 4.88 -15.24 -0.49
N ALA A 49 5.28 -16.04 -1.49
CA ALA A 49 6.58 -15.96 -2.13
C ALA A 49 6.68 -14.86 -3.22
N GLY A 50 5.58 -14.15 -3.51
CA GLY A 50 5.54 -13.12 -4.56
C GLY A 50 5.53 -13.66 -6.01
N GLU A 51 5.35 -14.97 -6.20
CA GLU A 51 5.35 -15.63 -7.52
C GLU A 51 4.05 -15.42 -8.30
N THR A 52 2.95 -15.10 -7.60
CA THR A 52 1.66 -14.76 -8.20
C THR A 52 0.90 -13.81 -7.28
N GLU A 53 -0.06 -13.06 -7.80
CA GLU A 53 -0.87 -12.14 -7.00
C GLU A 53 -2.35 -12.28 -7.34
N ASN A 54 -3.20 -12.12 -6.33
CA ASN A 54 -4.65 -11.95 -6.48
C ASN A 54 -5.36 -13.06 -7.26
N VAL A 55 -4.90 -14.30 -7.03
CA VAL A 55 -5.48 -15.50 -7.61
C VAL A 55 -6.91 -15.69 -7.11
N ARG A 56 -7.82 -16.00 -8.04
CA ARG A 56 -9.17 -16.43 -7.73
C ARG A 56 -9.32 -17.92 -7.94
N LEU A 57 -9.84 -18.60 -6.92
CA LEU A 57 -10.33 -19.97 -7.08
C LEU A 57 -11.59 -19.95 -7.96
N ALA A 58 -11.56 -20.73 -9.03
CA ALA A 58 -12.68 -20.89 -9.94
C ALA A 58 -12.57 -22.28 -10.57
N TYR A 59 -13.22 -23.25 -9.92
CA TYR A 59 -13.17 -24.64 -10.36
C TYR A 59 -14.18 -24.90 -11.46
N ASP A 60 -13.70 -25.44 -12.58
CA ASP A 60 -14.56 -25.89 -13.66
C ASP A 60 -13.96 -27.11 -14.36
N LYS A 61 -14.78 -28.12 -14.60
CA LYS A 61 -14.36 -29.42 -15.13
C LYS A 61 -15.49 -30.05 -15.95
N LYS A 62 -15.31 -30.17 -17.27
CA LYS A 62 -16.32 -30.78 -18.17
C LYS A 62 -15.70 -31.72 -19.20
N GLY A 63 -16.53 -32.65 -19.68
CA GLY A 63 -16.23 -33.51 -20.84
C GLY A 63 -15.10 -34.52 -20.61
N ILE A 64 -14.86 -34.94 -19.36
CA ILE A 64 -13.77 -35.87 -19.00
C ILE A 64 -13.84 -37.17 -19.82
N GLY A 65 -12.70 -37.62 -20.33
CA GLY A 65 -12.61 -38.81 -21.19
C GLY A 65 -12.93 -38.55 -22.67
N THR A 66 -13.33 -37.33 -23.04
CA THR A 66 -13.55 -36.93 -24.44
C THR A 66 -12.38 -36.11 -24.99
N LYS A 67 -12.34 -35.93 -26.32
CA LYS A 67 -11.36 -35.07 -27.01
C LYS A 67 -11.41 -33.61 -26.55
N ASN A 68 -12.57 -33.14 -26.09
CA ASN A 68 -12.81 -31.74 -25.70
C ASN A 68 -12.82 -31.54 -24.17
N GLN A 69 -12.23 -32.48 -23.41
CA GLN A 69 -12.11 -32.35 -21.96
C GLN A 69 -11.35 -31.09 -21.57
N HIS A 70 -11.82 -30.40 -20.54
CA HIS A 70 -11.12 -29.27 -19.94
C HIS A 70 -11.23 -29.30 -18.41
N GLN A 71 -10.30 -28.60 -17.77
CA GLN A 71 -10.26 -28.42 -16.33
C GLN A 71 -9.47 -27.16 -16.00
N ILE A 72 -9.94 -26.41 -15.02
CA ILE A 72 -9.25 -25.26 -14.40
C ILE A 72 -9.64 -25.23 -12.92
N ASN A 73 -8.70 -24.81 -12.07
CA ASN A 73 -8.87 -24.75 -10.63
C ASN A 73 -8.84 -23.30 -10.11
N ALA A 74 -7.98 -22.47 -10.70
CA ALA A 74 -7.86 -21.06 -10.34
C ALA A 74 -7.29 -20.25 -11.49
N TYR A 75 -7.35 -18.92 -11.38
CA TYR A 75 -6.76 -18.01 -12.36
C TYR A 75 -6.32 -16.69 -11.72
N SER A 76 -5.41 -15.98 -12.38
CA SER A 76 -5.11 -14.57 -12.10
C SER A 76 -4.91 -13.80 -13.39
N ILE A 77 -5.32 -12.53 -13.40
CA ILE A 77 -5.16 -11.61 -14.53
C ILE A 77 -4.39 -10.40 -14.01
N SER A 78 -3.30 -10.03 -14.69
CA SER A 78 -2.52 -8.85 -14.31
C SER A 78 -3.31 -7.55 -14.57
N ASP A 79 -3.06 -6.50 -13.78
CA ASP A 79 -3.79 -5.23 -13.87
C ASP A 79 -3.71 -4.54 -15.26
N ASN A 80 -2.64 -4.80 -16.00
CA ASN A 80 -2.41 -4.30 -17.35
C ASN A 80 -2.91 -5.26 -18.46
N TYR A 81 -3.56 -6.36 -18.08
CA TYR A 81 -4.08 -7.41 -18.97
C TYR A 81 -3.02 -8.12 -19.84
N GLU A 82 -1.73 -7.97 -19.53
CA GLU A 82 -0.65 -8.53 -20.33
C GLU A 82 -0.36 -10.01 -20.02
N THR A 83 -0.61 -10.44 -18.79
CA THR A 83 -0.38 -11.81 -18.34
C THR A 83 -1.68 -12.42 -17.76
N LEU A 84 -1.97 -13.63 -18.21
CA LEU A 84 -3.02 -14.49 -17.65
C LEU A 84 -2.38 -15.75 -17.07
N ASP A 85 -2.53 -15.96 -15.77
CA ASP A 85 -2.12 -17.18 -15.09
C ASP A 85 -3.33 -18.09 -14.95
N LEU A 86 -3.21 -19.32 -15.46
CA LEU A 86 -4.22 -20.36 -15.34
C LEU A 86 -3.62 -21.50 -14.51
N PHE A 87 -4.36 -21.94 -13.49
CA PHE A 87 -3.91 -23.00 -12.60
C PHE A 87 -4.75 -24.26 -12.77
N ILE A 88 -4.08 -25.40 -12.86
CA ILE A 88 -4.69 -26.73 -12.81
C ILE A 88 -3.98 -27.60 -11.78
N THR A 89 -4.74 -28.37 -11.02
CA THR A 89 -4.22 -29.23 -9.97
C THR A 89 -4.18 -30.69 -10.41
N VAL A 90 -3.04 -31.34 -10.15
CA VAL A 90 -2.82 -32.79 -10.23
C VAL A 90 -2.50 -33.29 -8.83
N LEU A 91 -3.55 -33.67 -8.10
CA LEU A 91 -3.44 -34.18 -6.73
C LEU A 91 -3.25 -35.72 -6.73
N LYS A 92 -2.21 -36.19 -6.06
CA LYS A 92 -1.92 -37.59 -5.77
C LYS A 92 -2.68 -38.06 -4.53
N GLY A 93 -2.64 -37.27 -3.45
CA GLY A 93 -3.37 -37.56 -2.22
C GLY A 93 -2.92 -38.84 -1.51
N THR A 94 -1.65 -39.22 -1.69
CA THR A 94 -1.03 -40.41 -1.05
C THR A 94 -0.51 -40.08 0.35
N GLU A 95 -0.20 -41.10 1.17
CA GLU A 95 0.39 -40.87 2.50
C GLU A 95 1.86 -40.44 2.44
N GLU A 96 2.56 -40.80 1.36
CA GLU A 96 3.94 -40.40 1.08
C GLU A 96 4.02 -39.68 -0.28
N PRO A 97 5.03 -38.80 -0.50
CA PRO A 97 5.22 -38.12 -1.77
C PRO A 97 5.34 -39.10 -2.95
N ALA A 98 4.40 -39.01 -3.89
CA ALA A 98 4.42 -39.82 -5.10
C ALA A 98 5.05 -39.05 -6.28
N ARG A 99 5.60 -39.78 -7.26
CA ARG A 99 6.07 -39.16 -8.50
C ARG A 99 4.89 -38.82 -9.40
N THR A 100 4.88 -37.59 -9.92
CA THR A 100 3.96 -37.18 -10.98
C THR A 100 4.54 -37.60 -12.34
N THR A 101 3.73 -38.24 -13.18
CA THR A 101 4.17 -38.80 -14.46
C THR A 101 4.03 -37.78 -15.59
N SER A 102 4.84 -37.89 -16.64
CA SER A 102 4.72 -37.02 -17.81
C SER A 102 3.33 -37.11 -18.46
N ALA A 103 2.70 -38.28 -18.44
CA ALA A 103 1.35 -38.46 -18.98
C ALA A 103 0.28 -37.67 -18.21
N GLU A 104 0.41 -37.56 -16.88
CA GLU A 104 -0.48 -36.75 -16.05
C GLU A 104 -0.29 -35.25 -16.32
N VAL A 105 0.98 -34.81 -16.43
CA VAL A 105 1.33 -33.43 -16.78
C VAL A 105 0.80 -33.05 -18.17
N GLU A 106 1.04 -33.88 -19.18
CA GLU A 106 0.51 -33.66 -20.53
C GLU A 106 -1.02 -33.63 -20.56
N THR A 107 -1.68 -34.46 -19.76
CA THR A 107 -3.14 -34.48 -19.66
C THR A 107 -3.65 -33.19 -19.01
N ALA A 108 -3.02 -32.73 -17.94
CA ALA A 108 -3.34 -31.49 -17.27
C ALA A 108 -3.14 -30.28 -18.20
N GLN A 109 -1.99 -30.25 -18.89
CA GLN A 109 -1.69 -29.25 -19.92
C GLN A 109 -2.78 -29.24 -21.01
N LYS A 110 -3.12 -30.39 -21.60
CA LYS A 110 -4.19 -30.47 -22.61
C LYS A 110 -5.52 -29.94 -22.08
N ARG A 111 -5.89 -30.27 -20.84
CA ARG A 111 -7.15 -29.82 -20.20
C ARG A 111 -7.22 -28.31 -20.01
N ILE A 112 -6.17 -27.70 -19.45
CA ILE A 112 -6.16 -26.26 -19.18
C ILE A 112 -6.07 -25.44 -20.47
N LEU A 113 -5.34 -25.94 -21.47
CA LEU A 113 -5.27 -25.31 -22.79
C LEU A 113 -6.58 -25.45 -23.57
N ASN A 114 -7.29 -26.57 -23.42
CA ASN A 114 -8.64 -26.72 -23.98
C ASN A 114 -9.64 -25.76 -23.32
N PHE A 115 -9.53 -25.51 -22.01
CA PHE A 115 -10.34 -24.48 -21.34
C PHE A 115 -10.07 -23.10 -21.96
N PHE A 116 -8.80 -22.71 -22.06
CA PHE A 116 -8.40 -21.42 -22.63
C PHE A 116 -8.88 -21.23 -24.08
N ARG A 117 -8.71 -22.25 -24.94
CA ARG A 117 -9.24 -22.25 -26.31
C ARG A 117 -10.74 -22.02 -26.34
N LYS A 118 -11.49 -22.75 -25.52
CA LYS A 118 -12.95 -22.65 -25.40
C LYS A 118 -13.41 -21.27 -24.93
N GLY A 119 -12.70 -20.67 -23.97
CA GLY A 119 -12.99 -19.31 -23.49
C GLY A 119 -12.77 -18.24 -24.58
N ILE A 120 -11.67 -18.34 -25.34
CA ILE A 120 -11.36 -17.36 -26.40
C ILE A 120 -12.35 -17.41 -27.56
N TYR A 121 -12.76 -18.59 -28.01
CA TYR A 121 -13.61 -18.72 -29.21
C TYR A 121 -15.10 -18.45 -28.96
N LYS A 122 -15.48 -17.87 -27.80
CA LYS A 122 -16.84 -17.48 -27.39
C LYS A 122 -17.86 -18.63 -27.25
N ASP A 123 -17.53 -19.85 -27.66
CA ASP A 123 -18.45 -20.99 -27.57
C ASP A 123 -18.80 -21.35 -26.12
N TYR A 124 -17.90 -21.09 -25.18
CA TYR A 124 -18.04 -21.61 -23.82
C TYR A 124 -18.84 -20.73 -22.85
N VAL A 125 -18.81 -19.40 -23.01
CA VAL A 125 -19.55 -18.47 -22.13
C VAL A 125 -21.04 -18.74 -22.14
N ASN A 126 -21.59 -19.07 -23.31
CA ASN A 126 -23.02 -19.34 -23.47
C ASN A 126 -23.44 -20.69 -22.84
N GLU A 127 -22.48 -21.54 -22.47
CA GLU A 127 -22.70 -22.85 -21.82
C GLU A 127 -22.50 -22.82 -20.29
N ILE A 128 -22.19 -21.64 -19.72
CA ILE A 128 -21.93 -21.46 -18.29
C ILE A 128 -23.02 -20.57 -17.70
N GLU A 129 -23.54 -20.95 -16.53
CA GLU A 129 -24.46 -20.10 -15.77
C GLU A 129 -23.73 -18.85 -15.23
N GLU A 130 -24.36 -17.67 -15.33
CA GLU A 130 -23.77 -16.40 -14.87
C GLU A 130 -23.38 -16.39 -13.38
N SER A 131 -24.01 -17.25 -12.57
CA SER A 131 -23.70 -17.42 -11.15
C SER A 131 -22.47 -18.29 -10.86
N SER A 132 -21.87 -18.90 -11.88
CA SER A 132 -20.69 -19.75 -11.72
C SER A 132 -19.42 -18.94 -11.50
N ASP A 133 -18.54 -19.39 -10.61
CA ASP A 133 -17.27 -18.71 -10.30
C ASP A 133 -16.34 -18.56 -11.52
N ILE A 134 -16.46 -19.46 -12.50
CA ILE A 134 -15.66 -19.42 -13.73
C ILE A 134 -16.23 -18.48 -14.80
N PHE A 135 -17.50 -18.06 -14.66
CA PHE A 135 -18.19 -17.25 -15.66
C PHE A 135 -17.45 -15.95 -15.93
N GLN A 136 -16.91 -15.30 -14.90
CA GLN A 136 -16.20 -14.04 -15.06
C GLN A 136 -14.96 -14.18 -15.96
N LEU A 137 -14.11 -15.18 -15.74
CA LEU A 137 -12.96 -15.43 -16.60
C LEU A 137 -13.39 -15.78 -18.02
N ALA A 138 -14.40 -16.65 -18.16
CA ALA A 138 -14.91 -17.04 -19.47
C ALA A 138 -15.44 -15.81 -20.24
N ASN A 139 -16.22 -14.95 -19.58
CA ASN A 139 -16.76 -13.72 -20.17
C ASN A 139 -15.66 -12.72 -20.50
N GLU A 140 -14.65 -12.56 -19.65
CA GLU A 140 -13.52 -11.68 -19.94
C GLU A 140 -12.75 -12.15 -21.17
N LEU A 141 -12.43 -13.45 -21.27
CA LEU A 141 -11.78 -14.05 -22.45
C LEU A 141 -12.62 -13.93 -23.73
N ALA A 142 -13.94 -14.02 -23.60
CA ALA A 142 -14.89 -13.99 -24.72
C ALA A 142 -15.21 -12.57 -25.20
N SER A 143 -15.38 -11.62 -24.28
CA SER A 143 -16.05 -10.34 -24.53
C SER A 143 -15.10 -9.15 -24.41
N SER A 144 -14.01 -9.27 -23.66
CA SER A 144 -13.07 -8.15 -23.44
C SER A 144 -12.15 -7.95 -24.63
N GLN A 145 -12.39 -6.86 -25.35
CA GLN A 145 -11.50 -6.43 -26.43
C GLN A 145 -10.14 -5.99 -25.89
N GLU A 146 -10.13 -5.32 -24.74
CA GLU A 146 -8.90 -4.85 -24.09
C GLU A 146 -8.00 -6.01 -23.67
N LEU A 147 -8.55 -7.05 -23.03
CA LEU A 147 -7.78 -8.23 -22.68
C LEU A 147 -7.22 -8.91 -23.93
N ARG A 148 -8.01 -9.11 -24.99
CA ARG A 148 -7.52 -9.76 -26.21
C ARG A 148 -6.43 -8.97 -26.94
N GLU A 149 -6.49 -7.64 -26.90
CA GLU A 149 -5.50 -6.76 -27.55
C GLU A 149 -4.22 -6.61 -26.73
N ASN A 150 -4.32 -6.68 -25.39
CA ASN A 150 -3.18 -6.48 -24.50
C ASN A 150 -2.54 -7.78 -24.01
N LEU A 151 -3.26 -8.90 -24.02
CA LEU A 151 -2.76 -10.18 -23.54
C LEU A 151 -1.59 -10.66 -24.40
N VAL A 152 -0.41 -10.72 -23.78
CA VAL A 152 0.81 -11.13 -24.45
C VAL A 152 1.23 -12.54 -24.05
N ARG A 153 0.92 -12.93 -22.81
CA ARG A 153 1.41 -14.15 -22.19
C ARG A 153 0.32 -14.90 -21.43
N VAL A 154 0.27 -16.21 -21.63
CA VAL A 154 -0.58 -17.12 -20.86
C VAL A 154 0.30 -18.14 -20.16
N ASN A 155 0.26 -18.17 -18.83
CA ASN A 155 0.98 -19.17 -18.04
C ASN A 155 0.01 -20.29 -17.67
N ALA A 156 0.26 -21.49 -18.18
CA ALA A 156 -0.42 -22.71 -17.76
C ALA A 156 0.38 -23.34 -16.61
N ILE A 157 -0.06 -23.09 -15.37
CA ILE A 157 0.62 -23.51 -14.15
C ILE A 157 -0.03 -24.80 -13.64
N ILE A 158 0.76 -25.88 -13.62
CA ILE A 158 0.34 -27.20 -13.16
C ILE A 158 0.84 -27.37 -11.72
N LEU A 159 -0.10 -27.39 -10.77
CA LEU A 159 0.16 -27.59 -9.34
C LEU A 159 0.09 -29.09 -9.03
N THR A 160 1.08 -29.64 -8.34
CA THR A 160 1.04 -31.04 -7.89
C THR A 160 1.68 -31.22 -6.52
N ASP A 161 1.08 -32.09 -5.70
CA ASP A 161 1.61 -32.52 -4.40
C ASP A 161 2.67 -33.64 -4.56
N GLY A 162 2.93 -34.09 -5.80
CA GLY A 162 3.97 -35.04 -6.14
C GLY A 162 5.27 -34.39 -6.60
N THR A 163 6.30 -35.20 -6.85
CA THR A 163 7.60 -34.74 -7.41
C THR A 163 7.67 -34.93 -8.92
N PHE A 164 8.27 -33.97 -9.64
CA PHE A 164 8.46 -34.03 -11.09
C PHE A 164 9.89 -33.64 -11.50
N PRO A 165 10.76 -34.59 -11.85
CA PRO A 165 12.19 -34.33 -12.07
C PRO A 165 12.56 -33.93 -13.51
N ASN A 166 11.59 -33.83 -14.43
CA ASN A 166 11.86 -33.53 -15.83
C ASN A 166 11.60 -32.04 -16.13
N ASP A 167 12.18 -31.53 -17.21
CA ASP A 167 11.88 -30.18 -17.69
C ASP A 167 10.41 -30.04 -18.10
N ALA A 168 9.87 -28.83 -17.95
CA ALA A 168 8.53 -28.53 -18.41
C ALA A 168 8.41 -28.74 -19.94
N PRO A 169 7.26 -29.21 -20.45
CA PRO A 169 7.05 -29.32 -21.90
C PRO A 169 7.17 -27.95 -22.57
N MET A 170 7.69 -27.93 -23.81
CA MET A 170 7.93 -26.68 -24.56
C MET A 170 6.65 -25.84 -24.69
N SER A 171 6.84 -24.52 -24.71
CA SER A 171 5.80 -23.52 -24.96
C SER A 171 5.04 -23.81 -26.25
N ASP A 172 3.71 -23.78 -26.19
CA ASP A 172 2.82 -23.90 -27.34
C ASP A 172 2.32 -22.50 -27.75
N SER A 173 1.91 -22.32 -28.99
CA SER A 173 1.18 -21.11 -29.39
C SER A 173 -0.28 -21.46 -29.66
N ILE A 174 -1.18 -20.76 -28.99
CA ILE A 174 -2.61 -20.90 -29.21
C ILE A 174 -3.09 -19.62 -29.88
N SER A 175 -3.41 -19.73 -31.17
CA SER A 175 -3.79 -18.60 -32.03
C SER A 175 -2.63 -17.60 -32.18
N SER A 176 -2.68 -16.44 -31.52
CA SER A 176 -1.63 -15.42 -31.49
C SER A 176 -0.97 -15.25 -30.11
N PHE A 177 -1.38 -16.05 -29.12
CA PHE A 177 -0.90 -15.93 -27.74
C PHE A 177 0.21 -16.94 -27.46
N SER A 178 1.29 -16.45 -26.84
CA SER A 178 2.39 -17.30 -26.35
C SER A 178 1.96 -17.97 -25.05
N VAL A 179 1.96 -19.31 -25.03
CA VAL A 179 1.59 -20.10 -23.86
C VAL A 179 2.83 -20.76 -23.25
N TYR A 180 3.06 -20.49 -21.97
CA TYR A 180 4.18 -21.05 -21.21
C TYR A 180 3.63 -22.04 -20.20
N THR A 181 4.13 -23.27 -20.23
CA THR A 181 3.74 -24.29 -19.24
C THR A 181 4.76 -24.30 -18.11
N ARG A 182 4.27 -24.20 -16.88
CA ARG A 182 5.08 -24.25 -15.66
C ARG A 182 4.58 -25.38 -14.78
N ILE A 183 5.50 -26.13 -14.21
CA ILE A 183 5.18 -27.19 -13.25
C ILE A 183 5.64 -26.70 -11.87
N VAL A 184 4.70 -26.69 -10.93
CA VAL A 184 4.92 -26.38 -9.52
C VAL A 184 4.72 -27.69 -8.77
N ASP A 185 5.84 -28.38 -8.55
CA ASP A 185 5.87 -29.67 -7.86
C ASP A 185 6.15 -29.50 -6.36
N LEU A 186 6.16 -30.61 -5.62
CA LEU A 186 6.40 -30.61 -4.19
C LEU A 186 7.76 -29.99 -3.82
N ASN A 187 8.81 -30.26 -4.60
CA ASN A 187 10.14 -29.68 -4.35
C ASN A 187 10.12 -28.18 -4.55
N TYR A 188 9.42 -27.70 -5.56
CA TYR A 188 9.26 -26.28 -5.82
C TYR A 188 8.53 -25.59 -4.66
N LEU A 189 7.39 -26.13 -4.22
CA LEU A 189 6.63 -25.61 -3.08
C LEU A 189 7.44 -25.58 -1.79
N TYR A 190 8.23 -26.64 -1.52
CA TYR A 190 9.15 -26.69 -0.39
C TYR A 190 10.28 -25.65 -0.50
N ASN A 191 10.87 -25.50 -1.69
CA ASN A 191 11.96 -24.56 -1.90
C ASN A 191 11.50 -23.12 -1.76
N ILE A 192 10.31 -22.72 -2.22
CA ILE A 192 9.84 -21.34 -2.04
C ILE A 192 9.48 -21.02 -0.58
N THR A 193 9.17 -22.04 0.24
CA THR A 193 8.97 -21.86 1.67
C THR A 193 10.28 -21.74 2.45
N GLU A 194 11.38 -22.35 1.97
CA GLU A 194 12.69 -22.38 2.65
C GLU A 194 13.73 -21.41 2.04
N LYS A 195 13.64 -21.13 0.74
CA LYS A 195 14.56 -20.28 -0.03
C LYS A 195 13.80 -19.10 -0.60
N SER A 196 14.28 -17.90 -0.31
CA SER A 196 13.60 -16.64 -0.63
C SER A 196 13.63 -16.23 -2.11
N HIS A 197 14.28 -17.00 -3.03
CA HIS A 197 14.48 -16.58 -4.42
C HIS A 197 14.95 -17.71 -5.37
N ILE A 198 14.50 -17.68 -6.64
CA ILE A 198 14.93 -18.60 -7.72
C ILE A 198 15.65 -17.80 -8.83
N PRO A 199 16.94 -18.09 -9.10
CA PRO A 199 17.77 -17.29 -10.02
C PRO A 199 17.33 -17.35 -11.48
N ILE A 200 17.49 -16.24 -12.21
CA ILE A 200 17.24 -16.12 -13.66
C ILE A 200 18.53 -16.40 -14.44
N GLU A 201 18.54 -17.46 -15.26
CA GLU A 201 19.69 -17.81 -16.10
C GLU A 201 19.48 -17.40 -17.56
N LEU A 202 20.47 -16.71 -18.15
CA LEU A 202 20.43 -16.20 -19.52
C LEU A 202 21.67 -16.62 -20.31
N ASP A 203 21.44 -17.13 -21.53
CA ASP A 203 22.48 -17.48 -22.49
C ASP A 203 22.30 -16.67 -23.78
N PHE A 204 22.89 -15.47 -23.78
CA PHE A 204 22.80 -14.54 -24.91
C PHE A 204 23.34 -15.14 -26.20
N LYS A 205 24.39 -15.95 -26.09
CA LYS A 205 25.02 -16.59 -27.26
C LYS A 205 24.09 -17.63 -27.88
N ALA A 206 23.48 -18.49 -27.05
CA ALA A 206 22.49 -19.46 -27.53
C ALA A 206 21.25 -18.77 -28.11
N ASP A 207 20.87 -17.63 -27.53
CA ASP A 207 19.76 -16.79 -28.01
C ASP A 207 20.12 -15.96 -29.27
N GLY A 208 21.37 -16.01 -29.73
CA GLY A 208 21.84 -15.34 -30.96
C GLY A 208 22.11 -13.83 -30.80
N PHE A 209 22.36 -13.36 -29.58
CA PHE A 209 22.64 -11.97 -29.26
C PHE A 209 24.12 -11.74 -28.90
N GLU A 210 24.67 -10.62 -29.38
CA GLU A 210 25.98 -10.13 -28.97
C GLU A 210 25.81 -8.90 -28.08
N ILE A 211 26.29 -8.98 -26.83
CA ILE A 211 26.21 -7.91 -25.84
C ILE A 211 27.60 -7.34 -25.59
N PRO A 212 28.09 -6.38 -26.42
CA PRO A 212 29.40 -5.79 -26.23
C PRO A 212 29.44 -5.00 -24.91
N CYS A 213 30.55 -5.11 -24.19
CA CYS A 213 30.74 -4.46 -22.91
C CYS A 213 32.17 -3.94 -22.68
N ILE A 214 32.27 -2.99 -21.76
CA ILE A 214 33.51 -2.45 -21.23
C ILE A 214 33.53 -2.70 -19.74
N GLU A 215 34.61 -3.28 -19.27
CA GLU A 215 34.84 -3.51 -17.84
C GLU A 215 35.30 -2.22 -17.15
N SER A 216 34.76 -1.95 -15.95
CA SER A 216 35.21 -0.83 -15.15
C SER A 216 36.63 -1.07 -14.61
N PRO A 217 37.54 -0.09 -14.69
CA PRO A 217 38.92 -0.24 -14.23
C PRO A 217 39.03 -0.29 -12.69
N SER A 218 37.95 -0.04 -11.95
CA SER A 218 37.95 -0.07 -10.49
C SER A 218 37.99 -1.50 -9.96
N GLU A 219 39.01 -1.83 -9.19
CA GLU A 219 39.06 -3.06 -8.41
C GLU A 219 38.27 -2.88 -7.11
N ASN A 220 37.26 -3.74 -6.92
CA ASN A 220 36.45 -3.79 -5.71
C ASN A 220 36.21 -5.26 -5.34
N GLU A 221 36.30 -5.57 -4.04
CA GLU A 221 36.15 -6.94 -3.52
C GLU A 221 34.69 -7.41 -3.49
N ASP A 222 33.76 -6.47 -3.30
CA ASP A 222 32.32 -6.75 -3.18
C ASP A 222 31.62 -6.90 -4.53
N TYR A 223 32.04 -6.13 -5.55
CA TYR A 223 31.42 -6.15 -6.87
C TYR A 223 32.36 -5.80 -8.03
N LYS A 224 31.89 -6.02 -9.25
CA LYS A 224 32.54 -5.60 -10.49
C LYS A 224 31.51 -5.01 -11.44
N SER A 225 31.81 -3.87 -12.06
CA SER A 225 30.85 -3.18 -12.93
C SER A 225 31.26 -3.24 -14.39
N TYR A 226 30.25 -3.37 -15.25
CA TYR A 226 30.37 -3.40 -16.70
C TYR A 226 29.41 -2.39 -17.30
N LEU A 227 29.87 -1.69 -18.33
CA LEU A 227 29.02 -0.88 -19.20
C LEU A 227 28.81 -1.64 -20.51
N ALA A 228 27.59 -2.07 -20.76
CA ALA A 228 27.23 -2.85 -21.93
C ALA A 228 26.27 -2.08 -22.85
N ILE A 229 26.23 -2.48 -24.12
CA ILE A 229 25.21 -2.04 -25.08
C ILE A 229 24.35 -3.25 -25.40
N MET A 230 23.07 -3.20 -25.01
CA MET A 230 22.13 -4.28 -25.22
C MET A 230 21.19 -3.94 -26.39
N PRO A 231 21.06 -4.82 -27.39
CA PRO A 231 20.07 -4.66 -28.45
C PRO A 231 18.64 -4.63 -27.89
N GLY A 232 17.77 -3.81 -28.47
CA GLY A 232 16.36 -3.72 -28.09
C GLY A 232 15.62 -5.05 -28.27
N THR A 233 16.01 -5.84 -29.28
CA THR A 233 15.52 -7.20 -29.52
C THR A 233 15.88 -8.16 -28.39
N ALA A 234 17.09 -8.06 -27.83
CA ALA A 234 17.53 -8.88 -26.70
C ALA A 234 16.73 -8.53 -25.44
N LEU A 235 16.54 -7.23 -25.15
CA LEU A 235 15.70 -6.77 -24.03
C LEU A 235 14.25 -7.23 -24.17
N ALA A 236 13.68 -7.14 -25.36
CA ALA A 236 12.33 -7.61 -25.63
C ALA A 236 12.22 -9.13 -25.42
N ASN A 237 13.19 -9.92 -25.86
CA ASN A 237 13.20 -11.38 -25.69
C ASN A 237 13.32 -11.80 -24.21
N ILE A 238 14.22 -11.18 -23.46
CA ILE A 238 14.39 -11.47 -22.02
C ILE A 238 13.10 -11.11 -21.28
N TYR A 239 12.52 -9.94 -21.56
CA TYR A 239 11.27 -9.52 -20.94
C TYR A 239 10.10 -10.43 -21.32
N GLU A 240 10.06 -10.94 -22.56
CA GLU A 240 9.06 -11.92 -22.99
C GLU A 240 9.10 -13.21 -22.15
N ARG A 241 10.30 -13.70 -21.84
CA ARG A 241 10.51 -14.96 -21.10
C ARG A 241 10.21 -14.83 -19.62
N PHE A 242 10.67 -13.75 -18.99
CA PHE A 242 10.67 -13.65 -17.52
C PHE A 242 9.75 -12.56 -16.96
N GLY A 243 9.35 -11.56 -17.76
CA GLY A 243 8.39 -10.53 -17.39
C GLY A 243 8.77 -9.75 -16.13
N SER A 244 7.81 -9.61 -15.20
CA SER A 244 7.99 -8.92 -13.92
C SER A 244 9.07 -9.54 -13.02
N ARG A 245 9.42 -10.82 -13.20
CA ARG A 245 10.47 -11.49 -12.39
C ARG A 245 11.85 -10.87 -12.55
N LEU A 246 12.11 -10.25 -13.71
CA LEU A 246 13.34 -9.47 -13.95
C LEU A 246 13.41 -8.17 -13.14
N LEU A 247 12.30 -7.76 -12.52
CA LEU A 247 12.14 -6.47 -11.86
C LEU A 247 11.88 -6.62 -10.35
N GLU A 248 11.96 -7.84 -9.80
CA GLU A 248 11.63 -8.13 -8.39
C GLU A 248 12.48 -7.32 -7.41
N GLN A 249 13.75 -7.09 -7.77
CA GLN A 249 14.69 -6.31 -6.96
C GLN A 249 14.57 -4.79 -7.17
N ASN A 250 13.54 -4.33 -7.89
CA ASN A 250 13.27 -2.90 -8.08
C ASN A 250 12.48 -2.32 -6.89
N VAL A 251 13.11 -1.44 -6.12
CA VAL A 251 12.50 -0.78 -4.94
C VAL A 251 11.32 0.13 -5.30
N ARG A 252 11.19 0.51 -6.58
CA ARG A 252 9.99 1.16 -7.08
C ARG A 252 9.01 0.05 -7.43
N SER A 253 8.10 -0.24 -6.51
CA SER A 253 6.91 -1.07 -6.75
C SER A 253 6.41 -0.80 -8.18
N PHE A 254 6.15 -1.88 -8.93
CA PHE A 254 5.71 -1.99 -10.35
C PHE A 254 4.47 -1.13 -10.74
N LEU A 255 4.06 -0.22 -9.86
CA LEU A 255 2.99 0.76 -10.02
C LEU A 255 3.22 1.68 -11.23
N GLN A 256 2.38 1.40 -12.22
CA GLN A 256 1.86 2.30 -13.26
C GLN A 256 2.71 2.43 -14.53
N PHE A 257 2.50 1.50 -15.47
CA PHE A 257 2.83 1.64 -16.90
C PHE A 257 1.92 2.65 -17.64
N ALA A 258 1.06 3.38 -16.93
CA ALA A 258 0.20 4.42 -17.49
C ALA A 258 0.64 5.82 -17.02
N GLY A 259 1.69 6.37 -17.61
CA GLY A 259 2.21 7.70 -17.29
C GLY A 259 2.69 8.49 -18.52
N LYS A 260 2.78 9.83 -18.40
CA LYS A 260 3.28 10.74 -19.46
C LYS A 260 4.71 10.43 -19.93
N ILE A 261 5.54 9.80 -19.10
CA ILE A 261 6.93 9.42 -19.42
C ILE A 261 6.98 8.34 -20.51
N ASN A 262 6.05 7.40 -20.50
CA ASN A 262 5.98 6.30 -21.48
C ASN A 262 5.66 6.80 -22.90
N LYS A 263 5.01 7.97 -23.03
CA LYS A 263 4.78 8.58 -24.35
C LYS A 263 6.09 9.00 -25.02
N GLY A 264 7.07 9.49 -24.27
CA GLY A 264 8.36 9.92 -24.81
C GLY A 264 9.16 8.74 -25.36
N ILE A 265 9.37 7.72 -24.52
CA ILE A 265 10.08 6.49 -24.88
C ILE A 265 9.43 5.82 -26.10
N ARG A 266 8.10 5.62 -26.06
CA ARG A 266 7.35 5.05 -27.17
C ARG A 266 7.44 5.88 -28.45
N THR A 267 7.44 7.21 -28.35
CA THR A 267 7.61 8.09 -29.52
C THR A 267 8.99 7.90 -30.15
N THR A 268 10.05 7.79 -29.35
CA THR A 268 11.39 7.51 -29.88
C THR A 268 11.45 6.15 -30.56
N ILE A 269 10.88 5.10 -29.96
CA ILE A 269 10.82 3.76 -30.57
C ILE A 269 10.16 3.81 -31.95
N LEU A 270 9.03 4.51 -32.06
CA LEU A 270 8.22 4.52 -33.29
C LEU A 270 8.77 5.46 -34.38
N LYS A 271 9.39 6.58 -34.00
CA LYS A 271 9.78 7.63 -34.96
C LYS A 271 11.28 7.69 -35.23
N GLU A 272 12.10 7.44 -34.22
CA GLU A 272 13.54 7.68 -34.26
C GLU A 272 14.31 6.57 -33.49
N PRO A 273 14.11 5.27 -33.82
CA PRO A 273 14.70 4.16 -33.07
C PRO A 273 16.24 4.21 -33.02
N GLN A 274 16.88 4.71 -34.07
CA GLN A 274 18.33 4.91 -34.14
C GLN A 274 18.87 5.93 -33.11
N MET A 275 18.02 6.85 -32.63
CA MET A 275 18.39 7.84 -31.62
C MET A 275 18.10 7.35 -30.19
N PHE A 276 17.63 6.12 -30.00
CA PHE A 276 17.17 5.64 -28.70
C PHE A 276 18.25 5.72 -27.62
N LEU A 277 19.47 5.28 -27.95
CA LEU A 277 20.64 5.33 -27.06
C LEU A 277 20.99 6.77 -26.61
N ALA A 278 20.69 7.76 -27.46
CA ALA A 278 21.00 9.17 -27.19
C ALA A 278 19.88 9.89 -26.43
N PHE A 279 18.61 9.57 -26.72
CA PHE A 279 17.45 10.27 -26.18
C PHE A 279 16.90 9.68 -24.89
N ASN A 280 17.12 8.39 -24.64
CA ASN A 280 16.53 7.68 -23.51
C ASN A 280 17.60 7.23 -22.53
N ASN A 281 17.23 7.21 -21.25
CA ASN A 281 18.10 6.69 -20.21
C ASN A 281 18.29 5.18 -20.37
N GLY A 282 19.50 4.72 -20.04
CA GLY A 282 19.85 3.31 -19.98
C GLY A 282 19.18 2.54 -18.83
N ILE A 283 19.60 1.29 -18.67
CA ILE A 283 19.15 0.35 -17.64
C ILE A 283 20.29 0.14 -16.63
N ALA A 284 19.96 0.04 -15.35
CA ALA A 284 20.88 -0.48 -14.34
C ALA A 284 20.43 -1.89 -13.93
N ALA A 285 21.37 -2.84 -13.93
CA ALA A 285 21.11 -4.23 -13.63
C ALA A 285 22.18 -4.81 -12.69
N THR A 286 21.80 -5.86 -11.97
CA THR A 286 22.65 -6.66 -11.08
C THR A 286 22.69 -8.10 -11.58
N ALA A 287 23.78 -8.81 -11.29
CA ALA A 287 23.93 -10.23 -11.59
C ALA A 287 24.84 -10.93 -10.57
N ASN A 288 24.67 -12.24 -10.41
CA ASN A 288 25.56 -13.09 -9.62
C ASN A 288 26.85 -13.43 -10.38
N HIS A 289 26.72 -13.76 -11.66
CA HIS A 289 27.85 -14.19 -12.47
C HIS A 289 27.65 -13.80 -13.93
N ILE A 290 28.76 -13.59 -14.64
CA ILE A 290 28.77 -13.40 -16.09
C ILE A 290 29.89 -14.20 -16.72
N GLU A 291 29.64 -14.72 -17.91
CA GLU A 291 30.68 -15.28 -18.79
C GLU A 291 31.02 -14.26 -19.88
N LEU A 292 32.31 -14.08 -20.14
CA LEU A 292 32.83 -13.12 -21.11
C LEU A 292 33.55 -13.84 -22.24
N GLU A 293 33.26 -13.44 -23.48
CA GLU A 293 33.98 -13.84 -24.69
C GLU A 293 34.68 -12.62 -25.31
N LYS A 294 35.70 -12.87 -26.14
CA LYS A 294 36.32 -11.81 -26.95
C LYS A 294 35.52 -11.62 -28.22
N ASP A 295 35.42 -10.38 -28.70
CA ASP A 295 34.84 -10.12 -30.01
C ASP A 295 35.64 -10.78 -31.13
N SER A 296 35.02 -10.89 -32.31
CA SER A 296 35.60 -11.53 -33.51
C SER A 296 36.90 -10.87 -33.99
N GLN A 297 37.23 -9.66 -33.52
CA GLN A 297 38.46 -8.94 -33.84
C GLN A 297 39.47 -8.88 -32.68
N GLY A 298 39.18 -9.53 -31.56
CA GLY A 298 39.99 -9.58 -30.35
C GLY A 298 40.15 -8.25 -29.59
N LYS A 299 39.33 -7.23 -29.86
CA LYS A 299 39.51 -5.85 -29.33
C LYS A 299 38.49 -5.46 -28.25
N GLY A 300 37.35 -6.14 -28.16
CA GLY A 300 36.29 -5.89 -27.17
C GLY A 300 35.87 -7.14 -26.41
N LEU A 301 35.11 -6.95 -25.34
CA LEU A 301 34.49 -8.00 -24.53
C LEU A 301 33.00 -8.13 -24.88
N ILE A 302 32.50 -9.36 -24.93
CA ILE A 302 31.09 -9.69 -25.15
C ILE A 302 30.60 -10.50 -23.96
N ILE A 303 29.44 -10.15 -23.40
CA ILE A 303 28.78 -10.95 -22.37
C ILE A 303 28.04 -12.10 -23.07
N SER A 304 28.48 -13.35 -22.85
CA SER A 304 27.88 -14.54 -23.47
C SER A 304 26.77 -15.13 -22.61
N LYS A 305 26.96 -15.16 -21.28
CA LYS A 305 25.96 -15.64 -20.31
C LYS A 305 25.89 -14.75 -19.09
N VAL A 306 24.71 -14.72 -18.46
CA VAL A 306 24.48 -14.04 -17.19
C VAL A 306 23.65 -14.93 -16.28
N SER A 307 24.13 -15.11 -15.05
CA SER A 307 23.40 -15.79 -13.99
C SER A 307 22.82 -14.76 -13.01
N ASP A 308 21.55 -14.95 -12.73
CA ASP A 308 20.71 -14.14 -11.86
C ASP A 308 20.60 -12.66 -12.25
N LEU A 309 20.22 -12.39 -13.50
CA LEU A 309 20.05 -11.02 -13.99
C LEU A 309 18.80 -10.35 -13.38
N GLN A 310 18.99 -9.19 -12.77
CA GLN A 310 17.92 -8.38 -12.17
C GLN A 310 18.02 -6.91 -12.59
N ILE A 311 16.93 -6.30 -13.04
CA ILE A 311 16.86 -4.90 -13.48
C ILE A 311 16.35 -4.03 -12.32
N VAL A 312 17.29 -3.33 -11.69
CA VAL A 312 17.02 -2.47 -10.52
C VAL A 312 16.62 -1.04 -10.90
N ASN A 313 16.89 -0.60 -12.13
CA ASN A 313 16.39 0.65 -12.71
C ASN A 313 16.25 0.52 -14.23
N GLY A 314 15.17 1.07 -14.81
CA GLY A 314 14.90 0.98 -16.24
C GLY A 314 13.78 0.01 -16.64
N GLY A 315 12.99 -0.50 -15.68
CA GLY A 315 11.84 -1.38 -15.97
C GLY A 315 10.82 -0.78 -16.95
N GLN A 316 10.59 0.54 -16.89
CA GLN A 316 9.74 1.24 -17.87
C GLN A 316 10.34 1.23 -19.28
N THR A 317 11.66 1.38 -19.42
CA THR A 317 12.37 1.31 -20.70
C THR A 317 12.25 -0.08 -21.30
N THR A 318 12.56 -1.11 -20.53
CA THR A 318 12.48 -2.52 -20.95
C THR A 318 11.06 -2.90 -21.40
N ALA A 319 10.06 -2.61 -20.56
CA ALA A 319 8.66 -2.89 -20.89
C ALA A 319 8.20 -2.09 -22.12
N SER A 320 8.53 -0.80 -22.22
CA SER A 320 8.12 0.03 -23.37
C SER A 320 8.67 -0.52 -24.69
N ILE A 321 9.93 -0.98 -24.71
CA ILE A 321 10.53 -1.63 -25.89
C ILE A 321 9.73 -2.90 -26.24
N TYR A 322 9.49 -3.77 -25.25
CA TYR A 322 8.74 -5.00 -25.46
C TYR A 322 7.31 -4.77 -25.95
N HIS A 323 6.54 -3.89 -25.31
CA HIS A 323 5.15 -3.63 -25.71
C HIS A 323 5.06 -2.97 -27.07
N THR A 324 5.96 -2.04 -27.39
CA THR A 324 5.97 -1.42 -28.72
C THR A 324 6.36 -2.44 -29.80
N PHE A 325 7.28 -3.37 -29.49
CA PHE A 325 7.62 -4.49 -30.37
C PHE A 325 6.44 -5.45 -30.59
N LYS A 326 5.73 -5.87 -29.53
CA LYS A 326 4.65 -6.85 -29.60
C LYS A 326 3.31 -6.27 -30.07
N LYS A 327 2.87 -5.16 -29.48
CA LYS A 327 1.55 -4.56 -29.72
C LYS A 327 1.54 -3.70 -30.98
N ASP A 328 2.52 -2.83 -31.13
CA ASP A 328 2.59 -1.92 -32.28
C ASP A 328 3.33 -2.53 -33.48
N LYS A 329 3.88 -3.74 -33.33
CA LYS A 329 4.71 -4.44 -34.34
C LYS A 329 5.86 -3.57 -34.85
N ALA A 330 6.40 -2.70 -33.98
CA ALA A 330 7.47 -1.79 -34.34
C ALA A 330 8.79 -2.56 -34.51
N ASP A 331 9.61 -2.10 -35.45
CA ASP A 331 10.95 -2.63 -35.62
C ASP A 331 11.89 -2.06 -34.54
N VAL A 332 12.34 -2.92 -33.62
CA VAL A 332 13.27 -2.58 -32.54
C VAL A 332 14.71 -3.00 -32.83
N SER A 333 15.01 -3.47 -34.06
CA SER A 333 16.36 -3.92 -34.45
C SER A 333 17.42 -2.83 -34.37
N ASN A 334 17.04 -1.57 -34.62
CA ASN A 334 17.93 -0.40 -34.58
C ASN A 334 18.02 0.26 -33.20
N ILE A 335 17.41 -0.34 -32.17
CA ILE A 335 17.43 0.18 -30.81
C ILE A 335 18.61 -0.43 -30.05
N PHE A 336 19.39 0.44 -29.42
CA PHE A 336 20.48 0.06 -28.52
C PHE A 336 20.29 0.75 -27.18
N VAL A 337 20.48 0.00 -26.10
CA VAL A 337 20.27 0.49 -24.74
C VAL A 337 21.57 0.35 -23.95
N GLN A 338 21.98 1.44 -23.30
CA GLN A 338 23.10 1.41 -22.37
C GLN A 338 22.70 0.62 -21.13
N VAL A 339 23.48 -0.39 -20.75
CA VAL A 339 23.26 -1.19 -19.54
C VAL A 339 24.45 -0.99 -18.61
N LYS A 340 24.19 -0.54 -17.38
CA LYS A 340 25.16 -0.59 -16.30
C LYS A 340 24.92 -1.85 -15.49
N LEU A 341 25.75 -2.86 -15.70
CA LEU A 341 25.66 -4.15 -15.04
C LEU A 341 26.62 -4.20 -13.84
N SER A 342 26.14 -4.63 -12.68
CA SER A 342 26.94 -4.82 -11.47
C SER A 342 26.93 -6.28 -11.07
N VAL A 343 28.08 -6.95 -11.19
CA VAL A 343 28.28 -8.35 -10.83
C VAL A 343 28.76 -8.42 -9.39
N VAL A 344 27.95 -8.95 -8.50
CA VAL A 344 28.26 -9.01 -7.07
C VAL A 344 29.09 -10.26 -6.78
N LYS A 345 30.26 -10.09 -6.17
CA LYS A 345 31.20 -11.19 -5.88
C LYS A 345 30.94 -11.83 -4.53
N ASN A 346 30.51 -11.04 -3.54
CA ASN A 346 30.27 -11.51 -2.18
C ASN A 346 28.79 -11.94 -2.00
N LYS A 347 28.57 -13.25 -1.84
CA LYS A 347 27.22 -13.83 -1.67
C LYS A 347 26.57 -13.50 -0.33
N GLU A 348 27.35 -13.21 0.72
CA GLU A 348 26.81 -12.89 2.05
C GLU A 348 26.17 -11.49 2.11
N ASN A 349 26.70 -10.54 1.33
CA ASN A 349 26.22 -9.15 1.28
C ASN A 349 25.38 -8.84 0.04
N PHE A 350 25.00 -9.85 -0.73
CA PHE A 350 24.31 -9.68 -2.01
C PHE A 350 23.06 -8.81 -1.91
N GLY A 351 22.16 -9.12 -0.97
CA GLY A 351 20.90 -8.39 -0.79
C GLY A 351 21.09 -6.91 -0.42
N GLU A 352 22.05 -6.60 0.45
CA GLU A 352 22.32 -5.22 0.86
C GLU A 352 22.90 -4.40 -0.30
N ILE A 353 23.88 -4.95 -1.01
CA ILE A 353 24.54 -4.28 -2.15
C ILE A 353 23.53 -4.00 -3.25
N VAL A 354 22.74 -5.01 -3.64
CA VAL A 354 21.68 -4.86 -4.65
C VAL A 354 20.67 -3.79 -4.23
N SER A 355 20.20 -3.81 -2.97
CA SER A 355 19.24 -2.82 -2.45
C SER A 355 19.79 -1.40 -2.55
N ARG A 356 21.06 -1.19 -2.19
CA ARG A 356 21.71 0.13 -2.27
C ARG A 356 21.92 0.58 -3.72
N ILE A 357 22.34 -0.32 -4.61
CA ILE A 357 22.46 -0.02 -6.04
C ILE A 357 21.10 0.42 -6.59
N ALA A 358 20.02 -0.30 -6.24
CA ALA A 358 18.67 0.05 -6.64
C ALA A 358 18.23 1.42 -6.09
N GLU A 359 18.49 1.71 -4.82
CA GLU A 359 18.20 3.02 -4.20
C GLU A 359 18.89 4.18 -4.93
N TYR A 360 20.21 4.07 -5.17
CA TYR A 360 20.97 5.15 -5.80
C TYR A 360 20.69 5.30 -7.29
N ALA A 361 20.41 4.21 -8.01
CA ALA A 361 20.03 4.29 -9.43
C ALA A 361 18.68 5.01 -9.63
N ASN A 362 17.78 4.98 -8.63
CA ASN A 362 16.44 5.56 -8.72
C ASN A 362 16.33 7.05 -8.31
N THR A 363 17.38 7.66 -7.76
CA THR A 363 17.34 9.02 -7.18
C THR A 363 17.81 10.16 -8.13
N GLN A 364 18.10 9.87 -9.41
CA GLN A 364 18.74 10.82 -10.34
C GLN A 364 17.85 11.86 -11.08
N ASN A 365 16.54 11.98 -10.80
CA ASN A 365 15.69 13.01 -11.45
C ASN A 365 15.49 14.29 -10.60
N LYS A 366 15.51 15.48 -11.22
CA LYS A 366 15.49 16.79 -10.53
C LYS A 366 14.15 17.08 -9.84
N VAL A 367 14.14 16.90 -8.53
CA VAL A 367 13.02 17.12 -7.61
C VAL A 367 13.40 18.32 -6.71
N SER A 368 12.43 19.18 -6.34
CA SER A 368 12.73 20.31 -5.42
C SER A 368 13.21 19.76 -4.07
N VAL A 369 14.07 20.46 -3.32
CA VAL A 369 14.54 19.95 -2.02
C VAL A 369 13.36 19.64 -1.08
N ALA A 370 12.31 20.45 -1.15
CA ALA A 370 11.06 20.20 -0.43
C ALA A 370 10.41 18.89 -0.89
N ASP A 371 10.33 18.62 -2.19
CA ASP A 371 9.75 17.39 -2.73
C ASP A 371 10.63 16.14 -2.47
N LEU A 372 11.96 16.27 -2.57
CA LEU A 372 12.95 15.23 -2.22
C LEU A 372 12.86 14.89 -0.74
N SER A 373 12.72 15.91 0.10
CA SER A 373 12.67 15.73 1.55
C SER A 373 11.36 15.09 2.02
N SER A 374 10.30 15.08 1.20
CA SER A 374 8.99 14.56 1.61
C SER A 374 9.13 13.13 2.15
N ASN A 375 9.97 12.29 1.55
CA ASN A 375 10.15 10.91 1.97
C ASN A 375 11.21 10.72 3.07
N ARG A 376 11.78 11.79 3.65
CA ARG A 376 12.69 11.65 4.78
C ARG A 376 11.95 11.05 5.97
N PRO A 377 12.60 10.20 6.79
CA PRO A 377 12.00 9.58 7.96
C PRO A 377 11.27 10.59 8.86
N PHE A 378 11.87 11.75 9.13
CA PHE A 378 11.24 12.84 9.89
C PHE A 378 9.80 13.13 9.43
N HIS A 379 9.60 13.36 8.14
CA HIS A 379 8.32 13.80 7.61
C HIS A 379 7.27 12.69 7.59
N ILE A 380 7.70 11.44 7.37
CA ILE A 380 6.83 10.26 7.43
C ILE A 380 6.34 10.06 8.87
N HIS A 381 7.24 10.11 9.85
CA HIS A 381 6.88 9.96 11.26
C HIS A 381 6.00 11.12 11.74
N PHE A 382 6.32 12.36 11.35
CA PHE A 382 5.49 13.52 11.69
C PHE A 382 4.09 13.44 11.07
N GLU A 383 3.96 12.91 9.84
CA GLU A 383 2.67 12.59 9.23
C GLU A 383 1.92 11.55 10.07
N LYS A 384 2.54 10.42 10.43
CA LYS A 384 1.93 9.38 11.28
C LYS A 384 1.42 9.96 12.60
N LEU A 385 2.24 10.75 13.31
CA LEU A 385 1.83 11.43 14.55
C LEU A 385 0.63 12.35 14.33
N SER A 386 0.58 13.08 13.21
CA SER A 386 -0.55 13.94 12.87
C SER A 386 -1.86 13.18 12.57
N ARG A 387 -1.75 11.94 12.08
CA ARG A 387 -2.91 11.08 11.85
C ARG A 387 -3.38 10.40 13.12
N THR A 388 -2.51 10.23 14.10
CA THR A 388 -2.76 9.40 15.28
C THR A 388 -3.17 10.25 16.49
N ILE A 389 -2.43 11.31 16.79
CA ILE A 389 -2.63 12.13 17.99
C ILE A 389 -3.90 12.98 17.86
N VAL A 390 -4.76 12.83 18.86
CA VAL A 390 -6.00 13.60 19.02
C VAL A 390 -5.75 14.77 19.97
N THR A 391 -6.38 15.90 19.71
CA THR A 391 -6.31 17.06 20.61
C THR A 391 -6.90 16.74 21.98
N PRO A 392 -6.31 17.24 23.07
CA PRO A 392 -6.87 17.07 24.41
C PRO A 392 -8.25 17.71 24.52
N HIS A 393 -9.09 17.16 25.40
CA HIS A 393 -10.34 17.82 25.76
C HIS A 393 -10.03 19.15 26.46
N SER A 394 -10.69 20.21 26.04
CA SER A 394 -10.56 21.55 26.62
C SER A 394 -11.95 22.15 26.79
N GLU A 395 -12.17 22.95 27.83
CA GLU A 395 -13.43 23.67 28.04
C GLU A 395 -13.77 24.59 26.86
N LYS A 396 -12.74 25.11 26.16
CA LYS A 396 -12.91 25.96 24.96
C LYS A 396 -13.21 25.15 23.69
N ASN A 397 -12.91 23.84 23.65
CA ASN A 397 -13.13 22.96 22.49
C ASN A 397 -13.64 21.57 22.95
N PRO A 398 -14.98 21.37 23.02
CA PRO A 398 -15.56 20.11 23.51
C PRO A 398 -15.38 18.96 22.52
N THR A 399 -15.19 19.24 21.23
CA THR A 399 -14.94 18.24 20.20
C THR A 399 -13.46 18.02 20.01
N GLN A 400 -13.02 16.77 20.20
CA GLN A 400 -11.68 16.35 19.87
C GLN A 400 -11.44 16.35 18.36
N THR A 401 -10.29 16.88 17.94
CA THR A 401 -9.89 17.02 16.54
C THR A 401 -8.48 16.46 16.33
N LYS A 402 -8.03 16.36 15.07
CA LYS A 402 -6.69 15.93 14.70
C LYS A 402 -6.09 16.94 13.71
N TRP A 403 -4.93 17.50 14.06
CA TRP A 403 -4.20 18.42 13.18
C TRP A 403 -3.68 17.67 11.95
N PHE A 404 -3.90 18.23 10.76
CA PHE A 404 -3.55 17.54 9.52
C PHE A 404 -2.23 18.07 8.94
N TYR A 405 -1.19 17.25 8.99
CA TYR A 405 0.07 17.56 8.31
C TYR A 405 0.04 17.15 6.83
N GLU A 406 0.28 18.08 5.92
CA GLU A 406 0.39 17.84 4.48
C GLU A 406 1.88 17.82 4.07
N ARG A 407 2.43 16.61 3.96
CA ARG A 407 3.80 16.32 3.55
C ARG A 407 3.98 16.41 2.04
N ALA A 408 3.00 15.90 1.29
CA ALA A 408 2.93 15.97 -0.16
C ALA A 408 1.70 16.76 -0.60
N ARG A 409 1.87 17.61 -1.62
CA ARG A 409 0.84 18.53 -2.08
C ARG A 409 -0.47 17.80 -2.42
N GLY A 410 -1.58 18.25 -1.83
CA GLY A 410 -2.92 17.73 -2.10
C GLY A 410 -3.35 16.54 -1.23
N GLN A 411 -2.53 16.08 -0.27
CA GLN A 411 -2.92 14.99 0.63
C GLN A 411 -4.20 15.30 1.42
N TYR A 412 -4.41 16.54 1.89
CA TYR A 412 -5.64 16.89 2.62
C TYR A 412 -6.88 16.77 1.73
N LYS A 413 -6.80 17.28 0.50
CA LYS A 413 -7.91 17.22 -0.46
C LYS A 413 -8.26 15.76 -0.77
N ASN A 414 -7.26 14.93 -1.01
CA ASN A 414 -7.46 13.51 -1.30
C ASN A 414 -8.01 12.76 -0.09
N ALA A 415 -7.49 13.01 1.12
CA ALA A 415 -8.01 12.41 2.35
C ALA A 415 -9.47 12.81 2.62
N ARG A 416 -9.83 14.08 2.39
CA ARG A 416 -11.21 14.56 2.53
C ARG A 416 -12.17 13.91 1.53
N LEU A 417 -11.73 13.72 0.29
CA LEU A 417 -12.50 12.98 -0.71
C LEU A 417 -12.60 11.50 -0.34
N LYS A 418 -11.53 10.95 0.25
CA LYS A 418 -11.43 9.54 0.60
C LYS A 418 -12.29 9.14 1.78
N ASP A 419 -12.12 9.85 2.88
CA ASP A 419 -12.82 9.58 4.13
C ASP A 419 -14.20 10.26 4.16
N GLY A 420 -14.41 11.27 3.32
CA GLY A 420 -15.64 12.05 3.18
C GLY A 420 -16.27 11.88 1.80
N PHE A 421 -16.71 10.68 1.47
CA PHE A 421 -17.47 10.48 0.24
C PHE A 421 -18.87 11.12 0.38
N THR A 422 -19.71 10.76 1.37
CA THR A 422 -21.03 11.41 1.54
C THR A 422 -20.92 12.82 2.12
N ARG A 423 -21.94 13.68 1.93
CA ARG A 423 -22.00 14.99 2.61
C ARG A 423 -21.96 14.86 4.14
N ALA A 424 -22.54 13.81 4.70
CA ALA A 424 -22.48 13.53 6.13
C ALA A 424 -21.06 13.17 6.58
N ARG A 425 -20.38 12.29 5.84
CA ARG A 425 -18.99 11.89 6.11
C ARG A 425 -17.98 13.00 5.83
N GLN A 426 -18.21 13.87 4.83
CA GLN A 426 -17.41 15.09 4.64
C GLN A 426 -17.51 16.01 5.84
N LYS A 427 -18.72 16.23 6.37
CA LYS A 427 -18.91 17.01 7.59
C LYS A 427 -18.21 16.35 8.78
N ALA A 428 -18.29 15.03 8.91
CA ALA A 428 -17.58 14.29 9.96
C ALA A 428 -16.04 14.40 9.81
N PHE A 429 -15.52 14.32 8.59
CA PHE A 429 -14.11 14.54 8.28
C PHE A 429 -13.70 15.97 8.60
N ASP A 430 -14.46 16.96 8.17
CA ASP A 430 -14.17 18.38 8.43
C ASP A 430 -14.25 18.71 9.93
N LEU A 431 -15.09 18.00 10.69
CA LEU A 431 -15.15 18.08 12.15
C LEU A 431 -13.91 17.44 12.80
N LYS A 432 -13.48 16.26 12.31
CA LYS A 432 -12.30 15.55 12.81
C LYS A 432 -10.98 16.23 12.41
N HIS A 433 -10.91 16.78 11.20
CA HIS A 433 -9.73 17.40 10.60
C HIS A 433 -10.04 18.81 10.07
N PRO A 434 -10.28 19.80 10.95
CA PRO A 434 -10.64 21.14 10.53
C PRO A 434 -9.57 21.77 9.63
N ARG A 435 -10.00 22.44 8.56
CA ARG A 435 -9.09 23.06 7.58
C ARG A 435 -8.11 24.08 8.20
N HIS A 436 -8.52 24.77 9.26
CA HIS A 436 -7.65 25.71 9.98
C HIS A 436 -6.55 25.02 10.81
N GLN A 437 -6.70 23.72 11.10
CA GLN A 437 -5.69 22.85 11.73
C GLN A 437 -4.88 22.04 10.70
N MET A 438 -4.98 22.38 9.41
CA MET A 438 -4.11 21.84 8.35
C MET A 438 -2.88 22.75 8.16
N PHE A 439 -1.74 22.15 7.84
CA PHE A 439 -0.51 22.88 7.48
C PHE A 439 0.46 22.02 6.66
N THR A 440 1.33 22.68 5.88
CA THR A 440 2.31 22.02 5.00
C THR A 440 3.70 21.90 5.65
N LYS A 441 4.62 21.16 5.02
CA LYS A 441 6.04 21.09 5.40
C LYS A 441 6.76 22.45 5.44
N GLU A 442 6.45 23.34 4.51
CA GLU A 442 7.03 24.69 4.48
C GLU A 442 6.51 25.55 5.63
N GLN A 443 5.24 25.37 6.00
CA GLN A 443 4.64 26.04 7.16
C GLN A 443 5.22 25.49 8.46
N LEU A 444 5.37 24.17 8.59
CA LEU A 444 6.05 23.55 9.73
C LEU A 444 7.46 24.12 9.94
N ALA A 445 8.23 24.25 8.86
CA ALA A 445 9.55 24.87 8.90
C ALA A 445 9.50 26.33 9.40
N LYS A 446 8.47 27.11 9.05
CA LYS A 446 8.28 28.47 9.57
C LYS A 446 7.95 28.46 11.06
N TYR A 447 7.03 27.61 11.49
CA TYR A 447 6.58 27.55 12.88
C TYR A 447 7.73 27.19 13.82
N ILE A 448 8.56 26.22 13.43
CA ILE A 448 9.69 25.78 14.23
C ILE A 448 10.81 26.82 14.23
N ASN A 449 11.23 27.30 13.06
CA ASN A 449 12.36 28.22 12.95
C ASN A 449 12.05 29.64 13.44
N ALA A 450 10.78 30.04 13.53
CA ALA A 450 10.39 31.33 14.08
C ALA A 450 10.40 31.35 15.62
N TYR A 451 10.43 30.19 16.27
CA TYR A 451 10.32 30.14 17.72
C TYR A 451 11.65 30.44 18.43
N GLN A 452 12.76 29.87 17.96
CA GLN A 452 14.05 29.90 18.66
C GLN A 452 15.25 30.03 17.71
N GLU A 453 16.25 30.79 18.15
CA GLU A 453 17.55 30.87 17.50
C GLU A 453 18.30 29.53 17.60
N VAL A 454 18.89 29.08 16.50
CA VAL A 454 19.77 27.89 16.50
C VAL A 454 21.16 28.30 16.07
N TYR A 455 22.15 27.88 16.85
CA TYR A 455 23.56 28.12 16.61
C TYR A 455 24.28 26.81 16.27
N ASP A 456 25.12 26.86 15.24
CA ASP A 456 26.09 25.81 14.91
C ASP A 456 27.49 26.34 15.25
N GLY A 457 28.01 25.93 16.41
CA GLY A 457 29.17 26.57 17.03
C GLY A 457 28.90 28.03 17.35
N LYS A 458 29.63 28.95 16.70
CA LYS A 458 29.44 30.41 16.85
C LYS A 458 28.52 31.03 15.79
N ARG A 459 28.07 30.24 14.81
CA ARG A 459 27.33 30.74 13.67
C ARG A 459 25.83 30.64 13.92
N LEU A 460 25.11 31.74 13.73
CA LEU A 460 23.65 31.75 13.73
C LEU A 460 23.12 31.12 12.43
N VAL A 461 22.47 29.97 12.54
CA VAL A 461 21.97 29.18 11.40
C VAL A 461 20.45 29.23 11.25
N VAL A 462 19.72 29.48 12.34
CA VAL A 462 18.27 29.71 12.34
C VAL A 462 17.96 30.95 13.17
N ALA A 463 17.21 31.87 12.58
CA ALA A 463 16.79 33.16 13.14
C ALA A 463 15.71 33.78 12.23
N PRO A 464 15.00 34.84 12.66
CA PRO A 464 13.86 35.38 11.91
C PRO A 464 14.23 35.89 10.51
N HIS A 465 15.45 36.42 10.34
CA HIS A 465 15.98 36.84 9.03
C HIS A 465 16.22 35.67 8.04
N PHE A 466 16.26 34.42 8.51
CA PHE A 466 16.18 33.21 7.68
C PHE A 466 14.74 32.81 7.41
N VAL A 467 13.84 32.91 8.40
CA VAL A 467 12.42 32.50 8.30
C VAL A 467 11.70 33.20 7.15
N ILE A 468 11.96 34.49 6.97
CA ILE A 468 11.37 35.29 5.90
C ILE A 468 11.88 34.91 4.49
N LYS A 469 12.93 34.08 4.40
CA LYS A 469 13.50 33.57 3.14
C LYS A 469 13.01 32.13 2.89
N ASN A 470 11.75 31.94 2.49
CA ASN A 470 11.08 30.64 2.32
C ASN A 470 12.00 29.43 1.97
N VAL A 471 12.75 29.49 0.86
CA VAL A 471 13.65 28.39 0.44
C VAL A 471 14.81 28.15 1.42
N LYS A 472 15.49 29.22 1.85
CA LYS A 472 16.58 29.11 2.83
C LYS A 472 16.07 28.65 4.18
N ASN A 473 14.89 29.14 4.62
CA ASN A 473 14.24 28.71 5.85
C ASN A 473 14.05 27.19 5.85
N TYR A 474 13.47 26.66 4.77
CA TYR A 474 13.23 25.23 4.65
C TYR A 474 14.52 24.41 4.69
N ASN A 475 15.56 24.85 3.98
CA ASN A 475 16.85 24.17 4.02
C ASN A 475 17.47 24.15 5.42
N GLN A 476 17.41 25.28 6.16
CA GLN A 476 17.93 25.34 7.53
C GLN A 476 17.12 24.46 8.49
N PHE A 477 15.80 24.41 8.32
CA PHE A 477 14.94 23.50 9.06
C PHE A 477 15.36 22.04 8.84
N ILE A 478 15.52 21.62 7.59
CA ILE A 478 15.96 20.27 7.21
C ILE A 478 17.34 19.94 7.80
N LEU A 479 18.28 20.88 7.80
CA LEU A 479 19.65 20.63 8.27
C LEU A 479 19.77 20.59 9.79
N HIS A 480 19.06 21.46 10.51
CA HIS A 480 19.30 21.67 11.94
C HIS A 480 18.13 21.26 12.85
N ASN A 481 16.92 21.14 12.33
CA ASN A 481 15.71 20.86 13.12
C ASN A 481 15.05 19.51 12.77
N THR A 482 15.63 18.71 11.87
CA THR A 482 15.15 17.36 11.53
C THR A 482 16.11 16.20 11.83
N ASN A 483 17.27 16.48 12.43
CA ASN A 483 18.29 15.46 12.77
C ASN A 483 18.01 14.71 14.08
N ALA A 484 17.01 15.12 14.86
CA ALA A 484 16.61 14.36 16.03
C ALA A 484 16.02 13.00 15.59
N LYS A 485 16.38 11.91 16.29
CA LYS A 485 15.67 10.64 16.20
C LYS A 485 14.23 10.86 16.66
N ILE A 486 13.35 11.25 15.73
CA ILE A 486 11.95 11.62 15.97
C ILE A 486 11.02 10.41 15.90
N GLU A 487 11.59 9.20 15.83
CA GLU A 487 10.86 7.95 16.05
C GLU A 487 10.02 8.07 17.33
N ASN A 488 8.70 8.21 17.13
CA ASN A 488 7.66 8.26 18.15
C ASN A 488 7.81 9.32 19.24
N ASN A 489 8.29 10.50 18.88
CA ASN A 489 8.32 11.64 19.82
C ASN A 489 7.04 12.48 19.73
N ASN A 490 5.97 12.05 20.41
CA ASN A 490 4.74 12.83 20.54
C ASN A 490 4.99 14.21 21.17
N ILE A 491 5.94 14.34 22.10
CA ILE A 491 6.28 15.62 22.76
C ILE A 491 6.74 16.65 21.73
N TYR A 492 7.61 16.26 20.80
CA TYR A 492 8.06 17.14 19.72
C TYR A 492 6.90 17.55 18.81
N TYR A 493 6.00 16.63 18.49
CA TYR A 493 4.80 16.93 17.70
C TYR A 493 3.90 17.94 18.43
N GLU A 494 3.61 17.72 19.71
CA GLU A 494 2.81 18.62 20.55
C GLU A 494 3.43 20.03 20.62
N ASP A 495 4.74 20.12 20.84
CA ASP A 495 5.47 21.39 20.84
C ASP A 495 5.44 22.09 19.47
N ALA A 496 5.55 21.32 18.38
CA ALA A 496 5.45 21.86 17.03
C ALA A 496 4.05 22.42 16.74
N ILE A 497 2.99 21.76 17.22
CA ILE A 497 1.63 22.28 17.11
C ILE A 497 1.43 23.52 17.99
N ALA A 498 1.96 23.55 19.21
CA ALA A 498 1.92 24.75 20.05
C ALA A 498 2.57 25.95 19.37
N LYS A 499 3.74 25.75 18.74
CA LYS A 499 4.42 26.77 17.91
C LYS A 499 3.57 27.19 16.70
N ALA A 500 2.88 26.25 16.06
CA ALA A 500 1.95 26.55 14.97
C ALA A 500 0.76 27.40 15.44
N ILE A 501 0.21 27.13 16.64
CA ILE A 501 -0.86 27.92 17.26
C ILE A 501 -0.40 29.34 17.51
N ILE A 502 0.78 29.53 18.12
CA ILE A 502 1.37 30.87 18.35
C ILE A 502 1.51 31.62 17.02
N TYR A 503 2.12 30.98 16.02
CA TYR A 503 2.35 31.63 14.72
C TYR A 503 1.05 32.02 14.01
N LYS A 504 0.08 31.10 13.92
CA LYS A 504 -1.24 31.36 13.33
C LYS A 504 -2.00 32.45 14.10
N THR A 505 -1.82 32.51 15.42
CA THR A 505 -2.40 33.56 16.26
C THR A 505 -1.81 34.92 15.96
N CYS A 506 -0.47 35.02 15.87
CA CYS A 506 0.20 36.26 15.47
C CYS A 506 -0.22 36.72 14.07
N GLU A 507 -0.32 35.82 13.08
CA GLU A 507 -0.82 36.18 11.74
C GLU A 507 -2.26 36.71 11.77
N LYS A 508 -3.12 36.11 12.60
CA LYS A 508 -4.51 36.54 12.77
C LYS A 508 -4.59 37.91 13.46
N LEU A 509 -3.84 38.10 14.54
CA LEU A 509 -3.77 39.36 15.31
C LEU A 509 -3.18 40.50 14.47
N TYR A 510 -2.18 40.23 13.63
CA TYR A 510 -1.64 41.23 12.72
C TYR A 510 -2.68 41.69 11.69
N GLY A 511 -3.57 40.78 11.28
CA GLY A 511 -4.74 41.10 10.46
C GLY A 511 -4.49 41.19 8.95
N VAL A 512 -5.50 41.71 8.27
CA VAL A 512 -5.52 42.02 6.83
C VAL A 512 -6.16 43.40 6.63
N LYS A 513 -5.78 44.12 5.56
CA LYS A 513 -6.35 45.44 5.26
C LYS A 513 -7.89 45.37 5.20
N PRO A 514 -8.60 46.38 5.74
CA PRO A 514 -8.11 47.66 6.28
C PRO A 514 -7.66 47.64 7.75
N ASN A 515 -7.88 46.55 8.49
CA ASN A 515 -7.66 46.48 9.94
C ASN A 515 -6.31 45.84 10.31
N ALA A 516 -5.33 45.87 9.41
CA ALA A 516 -4.01 45.31 9.69
C ALA A 516 -3.17 46.28 10.53
N ILE A 517 -2.27 45.75 11.36
CA ILE A 517 -1.26 46.54 12.09
C ILE A 517 -0.39 47.34 11.09
N GLY A 518 -0.06 46.75 9.94
CA GLY A 518 0.75 47.35 8.90
C GLY A 518 0.81 46.51 7.63
N ASP A 519 1.87 46.69 6.85
CA ASP A 519 2.08 46.03 5.55
C ASP A 519 3.21 44.98 5.57
N LEU A 520 3.85 44.79 6.73
CA LEU A 520 5.05 43.97 6.91
C LEU A 520 4.76 42.63 7.59
N ARG A 521 3.53 42.12 7.51
CA ARG A 521 3.08 40.91 8.24
C ARG A 521 4.07 39.74 8.17
N PHE A 522 4.57 39.45 6.98
CA PHE A 522 5.46 38.31 6.75
C PHE A 522 6.86 38.47 7.40
N ILE A 523 7.21 39.69 7.81
CA ILE A 523 8.44 40.03 8.54
C ILE A 523 8.14 40.14 10.04
N THR A 524 7.17 40.98 10.41
CA THR A 524 6.87 41.32 11.81
C THR A 524 6.48 40.08 12.62
N VAL A 525 5.71 39.15 12.05
CA VAL A 525 5.28 37.94 12.77
C VAL A 525 6.45 37.05 13.19
N PRO A 526 7.33 36.56 12.28
CA PRO A 526 8.53 35.83 12.68
C PRO A 526 9.41 36.58 13.69
N TYR A 527 9.63 37.88 13.47
CA TYR A 527 10.48 38.70 14.34
C TYR A 527 9.91 38.82 15.76
N ALA A 528 8.61 39.07 15.91
CA ALA A 528 7.95 39.19 17.21
C ALA A 528 8.00 37.87 17.98
N ILE A 529 7.75 36.73 17.31
CA ILE A 529 7.77 35.41 17.97
C ILE A 529 9.18 35.07 18.45
N THR A 530 10.20 35.23 17.59
CA THR A 530 11.58 34.95 18.00
C THR A 530 12.04 35.90 19.10
N TYR A 531 11.67 37.18 19.02
CA TYR A 531 12.02 38.17 20.03
C TYR A 531 11.42 37.87 21.40
N LEU A 532 10.13 37.52 21.45
CA LEU A 532 9.50 37.09 22.70
C LEU A 532 10.24 35.89 23.28
N GLY A 533 10.47 34.85 22.47
CA GLY A 533 11.21 33.65 22.88
C GLY A 533 12.58 33.99 23.45
N PHE A 534 13.36 34.81 22.75
CA PHE A 534 14.67 35.27 23.19
C PHE A 534 14.61 36.01 24.54
N LYS A 535 13.67 36.95 24.71
CA LYS A 535 13.54 37.75 25.93
C LYS A 535 13.12 36.94 27.16
N ILE A 536 12.32 35.90 26.97
CA ILE A 536 11.85 35.03 28.07
C ILE A 536 12.67 33.75 28.21
N ASP A 537 13.82 33.65 27.54
CA ASP A 537 14.70 32.46 27.57
C ASP A 537 13.96 31.17 27.15
N TYR A 538 13.03 31.31 26.20
CA TYR A 538 12.20 30.24 25.62
C TYR A 538 11.39 29.44 26.66
N LYS A 539 11.02 30.07 27.79
CA LYS A 539 10.31 29.43 28.93
C LYS A 539 8.80 29.35 28.78
N LEU A 540 8.24 29.59 27.59
CA LEU A 540 6.81 29.50 27.37
C LEU A 540 6.32 28.05 27.52
N ASP A 541 5.24 27.82 28.25
CA ASP A 541 4.65 26.49 28.42
C ASP A 541 3.91 26.05 27.14
N LEU A 542 4.67 25.46 26.22
CA LEU A 542 4.14 24.91 24.97
C LEU A 542 3.12 23.79 25.22
N TYR A 543 3.22 23.05 26.32
CA TYR A 543 2.28 21.99 26.62
C TYR A 543 0.92 22.55 27.06
N LYS A 544 0.91 23.62 27.85
CA LYS A 544 -0.31 24.37 28.20
C LYS A 544 -1.03 24.87 26.94
N ILE A 545 -0.28 25.42 25.98
CA ILE A 545 -0.82 25.88 24.69
C ILE A 545 -1.38 24.71 23.88
N TRP A 546 -0.66 23.59 23.80
CA TRP A 546 -1.15 22.37 23.16
C TRP A 546 -2.44 21.86 23.82
N LYS A 547 -2.50 21.76 25.15
CA LYS A 547 -3.73 21.32 25.85
C LYS A 547 -4.93 22.22 25.58
N ASN A 548 -4.71 23.53 25.62
CA ASN A 548 -5.79 24.50 25.43
C ASN A 548 -6.18 24.67 23.96
N GLN A 549 -5.31 24.25 23.02
CA GLN A 549 -5.43 24.49 21.58
C GLN A 549 -5.54 25.98 21.23
N SER A 550 -5.05 26.85 22.12
CA SER A 550 -5.03 28.30 22.01
C SER A 550 -3.97 28.88 22.93
N VAL A 551 -3.57 30.12 22.68
CA VAL A 551 -2.85 30.93 23.68
C VAL A 551 -3.83 31.52 24.69
N SER A 552 -3.33 32.04 25.81
CA SER A 552 -4.12 32.81 26.79
C SER A 552 -4.53 34.16 26.23
N ASP A 553 -5.50 34.82 26.88
CA ASP A 553 -6.00 36.13 26.43
C ASP A 553 -4.97 37.23 26.76
N GLU A 554 -4.22 37.05 27.85
CA GLU A 554 -3.08 37.86 28.26
C GLU A 554 -1.95 37.79 27.24
N LEU A 555 -1.55 36.57 26.82
CA LEU A 555 -0.52 36.38 25.80
C LEU A 555 -0.96 36.92 24.43
N ASN A 556 -2.25 36.80 24.09
CA ASN A 556 -2.82 37.45 22.90
C ASN A 556 -2.60 38.97 22.91
N ALA A 557 -2.98 39.64 24.00
CA ALA A 557 -2.84 41.08 24.14
C ALA A 557 -1.36 41.51 24.10
N PHE A 558 -0.49 40.76 24.78
CA PHE A 558 0.95 40.98 24.76
C PHE A 558 1.53 40.88 23.34
N LEU A 559 1.24 39.80 22.61
CA LEU A 559 1.72 39.57 21.25
C LEU A 559 1.26 40.65 20.28
N TYR A 560 0.01 41.12 20.41
CA TYR A 560 -0.52 42.21 19.60
C TYR A 560 0.27 43.52 19.81
N ASN A 561 0.49 43.91 21.07
CA ASN A 561 1.25 45.11 21.42
C ASN A 561 2.72 45.00 20.97
N LEU A 562 3.35 43.83 21.14
CA LEU A 562 4.70 43.58 20.64
C LEU A 562 4.78 43.75 19.12
N MET A 563 3.81 43.21 18.37
CA MET A 563 3.80 43.34 16.91
C MET A 563 3.62 44.79 16.45
N ILE A 564 2.82 45.61 17.14
CA ILE A 564 2.72 47.05 16.85
C ILE A 564 4.08 47.72 17.00
N LYS A 565 4.74 47.52 18.16
CA LYS A 565 6.04 48.14 18.44
C LYS A 565 7.14 47.63 17.50
N MET A 566 7.11 46.34 17.17
CA MET A 566 8.05 45.74 16.21
C MET A 566 7.85 46.30 14.79
N ASP A 567 6.60 46.44 14.34
CA ASP A 567 6.29 46.99 13.01
C ASP A 567 6.77 48.44 12.87
N ASP A 568 6.51 49.26 13.89
CA ASP A 568 6.98 50.64 13.96
C ASP A 568 8.52 50.73 13.98
N PHE A 569 9.17 49.89 14.78
CA PHE A 569 10.63 49.82 14.82
C PHE A 569 11.23 49.47 13.44
N LEU A 570 10.67 48.47 12.76
CA LEU A 570 11.14 48.02 11.45
C LEU A 570 11.00 49.12 10.39
N LYS A 571 9.95 49.96 10.47
CA LYS A 571 9.74 51.09 9.56
C LYS A 571 10.68 52.26 9.85
N THR A 572 10.85 52.60 11.13
CA THR A 572 11.59 53.81 11.53
C THR A 572 13.11 53.61 11.47
N ASN A 573 13.61 52.40 11.67
CA ASN A 573 15.06 52.12 11.80
C ASN A 573 15.67 51.45 10.56
N SER A 574 14.91 51.24 9.48
CA SER A 574 15.44 50.62 8.27
C SER A 574 16.50 51.50 7.63
N SER A 575 17.72 50.96 7.51
CA SER A 575 18.82 51.60 6.80
C SER A 575 18.67 51.57 5.27
N GLU A 576 17.65 50.86 4.76
CA GLU A 576 17.37 50.68 3.35
C GLU A 576 15.97 51.17 2.99
N SER A 577 15.79 51.66 1.76
CA SER A 577 14.48 52.09 1.24
C SER A 577 13.47 50.93 1.17
N LEU A 578 13.96 49.71 0.98
CA LEU A 578 13.16 48.48 1.03
C LEU A 578 13.42 47.73 2.33
N ILE A 579 12.49 47.87 3.30
CA ILE A 579 12.55 47.22 4.62
C ILE A 579 12.76 45.70 4.50
N GLU A 580 12.18 45.07 3.47
CA GLU A 580 12.34 43.63 3.24
C GLU A 580 13.80 43.19 3.00
N MET A 581 14.61 44.04 2.36
CA MET A 581 16.01 43.72 2.09
C MET A 581 16.85 43.81 3.36
N TRP A 582 16.57 44.81 4.19
CA TRP A 582 17.20 44.97 5.49
C TRP A 582 16.82 43.84 6.46
N ALA A 583 15.54 43.48 6.55
CA ALA A 583 15.06 42.38 7.40
C ALA A 583 15.63 41.01 7.00
N ARG A 584 16.13 40.86 5.77
CA ARG A 584 16.83 39.64 5.33
C ARG A 584 18.27 39.56 5.84
N LYS A 585 18.80 40.60 6.48
CA LYS A 585 20.18 40.64 6.99
C LYS A 585 20.18 40.38 8.49
N GLU A 586 21.21 39.69 8.95
CA GLU A 586 21.43 39.38 10.38
C GLU A 586 21.54 40.66 11.22
N VAL A 587 22.11 41.73 10.67
CA VAL A 587 22.25 43.04 11.32
C VAL A 587 20.89 43.60 11.81
N CYS A 588 19.82 43.44 11.03
CA CYS A 588 18.48 43.86 11.46
C CYS A 588 18.05 43.12 12.72
N TRP A 589 18.30 41.81 12.78
CA TRP A 589 17.96 41.00 13.95
C TRP A 589 18.79 41.37 15.19
N GLU A 590 20.08 41.63 15.03
CA GLU A 590 20.92 42.09 16.15
C GLU A 590 20.44 43.43 16.73
N MET A 591 19.98 44.37 15.89
CA MET A 591 19.41 45.62 16.35
C MET A 591 18.08 45.43 17.08
N VAL A 592 17.24 44.50 16.60
CA VAL A 592 15.97 44.16 17.28
C VAL A 592 16.22 43.56 18.66
N LYS A 593 17.22 42.67 18.82
CA LYS A 593 17.56 42.07 20.13
C LYS A 593 17.98 43.10 21.19
N GLN A 594 18.58 44.21 20.75
CA GLN A 594 18.99 45.30 21.64
C GLN A 594 17.83 46.16 22.12
N GLN A 595 16.65 46.07 21.49
CA GLN A 595 15.46 46.78 21.93
C GLN A 595 14.82 46.10 23.13
N ASP A 596 14.15 46.87 23.97
CA ASP A 596 13.37 46.34 25.11
C ASP A 596 11.85 46.44 24.89
N PHE A 597 11.42 47.25 23.93
CA PHE A 597 10.03 47.56 23.59
C PHE A 597 9.13 47.98 24.77
N ASP A 598 9.61 48.07 26.02
CA ASP A 598 8.84 48.50 27.20
C ASP A 598 7.48 47.78 27.31
N LEU A 599 7.54 46.44 27.45
CA LEU A 599 6.38 45.56 27.52
C LEU A 599 6.23 44.97 28.92
N ASP A 600 4.99 44.77 29.35
CA ASP A 600 4.67 44.17 30.65
C ASP A 600 4.76 42.63 30.59
N TYR A 601 5.96 42.09 30.86
CA TYR A 601 6.18 40.64 30.91
C TYR A 601 5.51 39.98 32.13
N ASP A 602 5.12 40.75 33.16
CA ASP A 602 4.46 40.21 34.33
C ASP A 602 3.05 39.73 34.01
N SER A 603 2.39 40.38 33.04
CA SER A 603 1.07 39.99 32.54
C SER A 603 1.00 38.56 31.96
N ILE A 604 2.13 37.99 31.52
CA ILE A 604 2.19 36.66 30.88
C ILE A 604 2.94 35.61 31.72
N LYS A 605 3.27 35.92 32.99
CA LYS A 605 4.00 35.00 33.88
C LYS A 605 3.35 33.63 34.03
N ASP A 606 2.02 33.57 34.02
CA ASP A 606 1.25 32.33 34.15
C ASP A 606 1.33 31.43 32.92
N ASP A 607 1.86 31.92 31.80
CA ASP A 607 2.11 31.14 30.58
C ASP A 607 3.53 30.57 30.51
N PHE A 608 4.36 30.78 31.54
CA PHE A 608 5.69 30.19 31.63
C PHE A 608 5.67 28.82 32.29
N VAL A 609 6.66 27.99 31.94
CA VAL A 609 6.84 26.66 32.55
C VAL A 609 7.12 26.81 34.04
N ASN A 610 6.31 26.15 34.86
CA ASN A 610 6.53 26.04 36.30
C ASN A 610 6.94 24.60 36.66
N GLU A 611 8.20 24.41 37.09
CA GLU A 611 8.78 23.09 37.39
C GLU A 611 8.03 22.30 38.49
N LYS A 612 7.23 22.97 39.33
CA LYS A 612 6.49 22.33 40.43
C LYS A 612 5.08 21.84 40.04
N THR A 613 4.48 22.41 38.99
CA THR A 613 3.09 22.13 38.59
C THR A 613 2.96 21.59 37.16
N SER A 614 4.04 21.59 36.37
CA SER A 614 4.03 21.08 35.01
C SER A 614 3.84 19.57 34.98
N VAL A 615 2.82 19.13 34.25
CA VAL A 615 2.51 17.71 34.07
C VAL A 615 3.61 17.06 33.23
N LYS A 616 4.23 15.99 33.73
CA LYS A 616 5.20 15.19 32.96
C LYS A 616 4.49 14.52 31.77
N ARG A 617 5.04 14.71 30.57
CA ARG A 617 4.56 14.09 29.34
C ARG A 617 5.20 12.72 29.19
N ASN A 618 4.41 11.72 28.82
CA ASN A 618 4.90 10.37 28.53
C ASN A 618 5.13 10.21 27.02
N LEU A 619 6.19 9.50 26.66
CA LEU A 619 6.47 9.10 25.28
C LEU A 619 5.59 7.92 24.91
N ILE A 620 4.93 7.97 23.74
CA ILE A 620 4.18 6.85 23.17
C ILE A 620 5.19 5.91 22.50
N SER A 621 5.06 4.58 22.67
CA SER A 621 6.00 3.63 22.06
C SER A 621 5.73 3.44 20.55
N SER A 622 6.71 2.92 19.80
CA SER A 622 6.56 2.62 18.36
C SER A 622 5.46 1.62 18.08
N ASP A 623 5.40 0.59 18.92
CA ASP A 623 4.49 -0.53 18.76
C ASP A 623 3.04 -0.08 18.99
N GLU A 624 2.81 0.82 19.96
CA GLU A 624 1.50 1.39 20.24
C GLU A 624 0.97 2.23 19.06
N ALA A 625 1.83 3.03 18.42
CA ALA A 625 1.45 3.86 17.28
C ALA A 625 1.11 3.05 16.03
N GLU A 626 1.89 2.01 15.72
CA GLU A 626 1.62 1.12 14.58
C GLU A 626 0.36 0.29 14.80
N GLN A 627 0.13 -0.18 16.02
CA GLN A 627 -1.08 -0.92 16.36
C GLN A 627 -2.33 -0.04 16.21
N GLN A 628 -2.25 1.22 16.64
CA GLN A 628 -3.34 2.18 16.46
C GLN A 628 -3.64 2.48 14.98
N GLU A 629 -2.61 2.62 14.13
CA GLU A 629 -2.79 2.82 12.69
C GLU A 629 -3.44 1.61 12.00
N LYS A 630 -3.02 0.38 12.37
CA LYS A 630 -3.63 -0.86 11.86
C LYS A 630 -5.10 -0.97 12.27
N GLU A 631 -5.42 -0.66 13.52
CA GLU A 631 -6.79 -0.66 14.02
C GLU A 631 -7.67 0.35 13.28
N GLU A 632 -7.20 1.58 13.06
CA GLU A 632 -7.95 2.60 12.30
C GLU A 632 -8.20 2.16 10.85
N ASN A 633 -7.21 1.59 10.17
CA ASN A 633 -7.35 1.12 8.79
C ASN A 633 -8.31 -0.08 8.70
N LEU A 634 -8.25 -1.00 9.66
CA LEU A 634 -9.20 -2.10 9.76
C LEU A 634 -10.63 -1.60 9.99
N GLU A 635 -10.82 -0.64 10.90
CA GLU A 635 -12.13 -0.03 11.14
C GLU A 635 -12.68 0.66 9.89
N LYS A 636 -11.84 1.34 9.10
CA LYS A 636 -12.25 1.95 7.83
C LYS A 636 -12.86 0.92 6.87
N ILE A 637 -12.16 -0.20 6.65
CA ILE A 637 -12.66 -1.28 5.77
C ILE A 637 -13.95 -1.90 6.33
N LYS A 638 -13.99 -2.16 7.64
CA LYS A 638 -15.17 -2.73 8.31
C LYS A 638 -16.36 -1.76 8.36
N SER A 639 -16.13 -0.46 8.29
CA SER A 639 -17.20 0.56 8.30
C SER A 639 -18.02 0.58 7.01
N ILE A 640 -17.54 -0.10 5.96
CA ILE A 640 -18.25 -0.24 4.69
C ILE A 640 -19.04 -1.57 4.75
N PRO A 641 -20.38 -1.52 4.71
CA PRO A 641 -21.21 -2.72 4.76
C PRO A 641 -20.98 -3.67 3.58
N TYR A 642 -21.27 -4.96 3.79
CA TYR A 642 -21.24 -5.98 2.73
C TYR A 642 -21.97 -5.55 1.45
N GLU A 643 -23.17 -4.98 1.58
CA GLU A 643 -23.99 -4.56 0.44
C GLU A 643 -23.29 -3.50 -0.43
N ILE A 644 -22.48 -2.64 0.19
CA ILE A 644 -21.73 -1.61 -0.53
C ILE A 644 -20.51 -2.21 -1.20
N TRP A 645 -19.82 -3.14 -0.54
CA TRP A 645 -18.77 -3.91 -1.19
C TRP A 645 -19.29 -4.71 -2.39
N LYS A 646 -20.49 -5.27 -2.31
CA LYS A 646 -21.15 -5.93 -3.45
C LYS A 646 -21.50 -4.94 -4.57
N LYS A 647 -21.95 -3.72 -4.23
CA LYS A 647 -22.15 -2.66 -5.23
C LYS A 647 -20.84 -2.23 -5.89
N ILE A 648 -19.76 -2.12 -5.12
CA ILE A 648 -18.42 -1.83 -5.66
C ILE A 648 -17.97 -2.95 -6.62
N GLU A 649 -18.24 -4.21 -6.27
CA GLU A 649 -17.96 -5.37 -7.12
C GLU A 649 -18.72 -5.28 -8.45
N ASN A 650 -20.04 -5.11 -8.38
CA ASN A 650 -20.91 -5.03 -9.55
C ASN A 650 -20.54 -3.84 -10.44
N TRP A 651 -20.37 -2.65 -9.85
CA TRP A 651 -19.94 -1.47 -10.58
C TRP A 651 -18.57 -1.65 -11.22
N GLY A 652 -17.61 -2.22 -10.48
CA GLY A 652 -16.28 -2.50 -10.99
C GLY A 652 -16.31 -3.42 -12.21
N SER A 653 -17.18 -4.44 -12.16
CA SER A 653 -17.42 -5.38 -13.26
C SER A 653 -18.15 -4.73 -14.44
N GLU A 654 -19.20 -3.93 -14.21
CA GLU A 654 -20.02 -3.32 -15.26
C GLU A 654 -19.30 -2.17 -15.99
N THR A 655 -18.47 -1.41 -15.27
CA THR A 655 -17.82 -0.22 -15.80
C THR A 655 -16.36 -0.41 -16.20
N GLN A 656 -15.78 -1.59 -15.92
CA GLN A 656 -14.37 -1.93 -16.12
C GLN A 656 -13.36 -0.96 -15.44
N ASN A 657 -13.81 -0.15 -14.47
CA ASN A 657 -12.95 0.78 -13.74
C ASN A 657 -12.09 0.10 -12.66
N LEU A 658 -12.44 -1.13 -12.27
CA LEU A 658 -11.62 -1.99 -11.43
C LEU A 658 -11.01 -3.06 -12.32
N SER A 659 -9.70 -3.30 -12.20
CA SER A 659 -9.06 -4.45 -12.85
C SER A 659 -9.68 -5.75 -12.34
N ALA A 660 -9.58 -6.83 -13.11
CA ALA A 660 -10.06 -8.15 -12.68
C ALA A 660 -9.47 -8.57 -11.31
N ASN A 661 -8.21 -8.23 -11.06
CA ASN A 661 -7.56 -8.36 -9.76
C ASN A 661 -8.29 -7.56 -8.65
N MET A 662 -8.49 -6.25 -8.84
CA MET A 662 -9.19 -5.43 -7.85
C MET A 662 -10.60 -5.96 -7.56
N GLN A 663 -11.30 -6.46 -8.58
CA GLN A 663 -12.60 -7.11 -8.43
C GLN A 663 -12.51 -8.38 -7.55
N ASN A 664 -11.47 -9.21 -7.73
CA ASN A 664 -11.23 -10.39 -6.88
C ASN A 664 -10.99 -10.00 -5.41
N VAL A 665 -10.22 -8.94 -5.16
CA VAL A 665 -9.98 -8.43 -3.80
C VAL A 665 -11.28 -7.91 -3.18
N VAL A 666 -12.11 -7.19 -3.94
CA VAL A 666 -13.44 -6.74 -3.47
C VAL A 666 -14.29 -7.93 -3.04
N PHE A 667 -14.38 -8.97 -3.87
CA PHE A 667 -15.14 -10.17 -3.57
C PHE A 667 -14.67 -10.84 -2.27
N THR A 668 -13.34 -10.95 -2.10
CA THR A 668 -12.71 -11.54 -0.92
C THR A 668 -13.02 -10.72 0.35
N ILE A 669 -12.85 -9.40 0.30
CA ILE A 669 -13.16 -8.49 1.42
C ILE A 669 -14.65 -8.57 1.77
N ALA A 670 -15.53 -8.54 0.77
CA ALA A 670 -16.98 -8.66 0.96
C ALA A 670 -17.34 -9.99 1.65
N GLY A 671 -16.76 -11.10 1.19
CA GLY A 671 -16.94 -12.43 1.78
C GLY A 671 -16.49 -12.49 3.25
N ARG A 672 -15.33 -11.92 3.57
CA ARG A 672 -14.82 -11.85 4.96
C ARG A 672 -15.65 -10.96 5.87
N ILE A 673 -16.12 -9.80 5.37
CA ILE A 673 -17.02 -8.93 6.13
C ILE A 673 -18.36 -9.64 6.42
N ARG A 674 -18.92 -10.35 5.43
CA ARG A 674 -20.16 -11.13 5.60
C ARG A 674 -20.03 -12.26 6.62
N SER A 675 -18.90 -12.97 6.61
CA SER A 675 -18.60 -14.08 7.52
C SER A 675 -18.02 -13.63 8.87
N ASN A 676 -17.74 -12.32 9.05
CA ASN A 676 -17.04 -11.74 10.20
C ASN A 676 -15.65 -12.37 10.45
N ASN A 677 -14.99 -12.84 9.39
CA ASN A 677 -13.64 -13.39 9.43
C ASN A 677 -12.58 -12.27 9.50
N LYS A 678 -11.41 -12.61 10.04
CA LYS A 678 -10.28 -11.66 10.15
C LYS A 678 -9.78 -11.29 8.75
N LEU A 679 -9.62 -10.00 8.47
CA LEU A 679 -8.96 -9.49 7.27
C LEU A 679 -7.44 -9.57 7.43
N LEU A 680 -6.74 -9.91 6.36
CA LEU A 680 -5.29 -9.94 6.26
C LEU A 680 -4.74 -8.53 5.96
N ASP A 681 -3.47 -8.28 6.31
CA ASP A 681 -2.84 -6.96 6.14
C ASP A 681 -2.80 -6.52 4.65
N ASN A 682 -2.59 -7.46 3.72
CA ASN A 682 -2.62 -7.20 2.28
C ASN A 682 -4.03 -6.86 1.77
N GLU A 683 -5.07 -7.50 2.31
CA GLU A 683 -6.48 -7.22 1.99
C GLU A 683 -6.89 -5.84 2.51
N ILE A 684 -6.45 -5.44 3.71
CA ILE A 684 -6.69 -4.09 4.23
C ILE A 684 -6.00 -3.06 3.32
N ALA A 685 -4.74 -3.29 2.95
CA ALA A 685 -3.99 -2.38 2.09
C ALA A 685 -4.61 -2.27 0.68
N ASN A 686 -4.98 -3.38 0.05
CA ASN A 686 -5.60 -3.37 -1.28
C ASN A 686 -7.04 -2.86 -1.24
N GLY A 687 -7.79 -3.16 -0.17
CA GLY A 687 -9.12 -2.59 0.08
C GLY A 687 -9.08 -1.06 0.15
N LEU A 688 -8.06 -0.49 0.80
CA LEU A 688 -7.87 0.96 0.86
C LEU A 688 -7.56 1.57 -0.52
N LYS A 689 -6.84 0.84 -1.39
CA LYS A 689 -6.57 1.27 -2.79
C LYS A 689 -7.84 1.21 -3.64
N ILE A 690 -8.65 0.16 -3.48
CA ILE A 690 -9.91 0.02 -4.21
C ILE A 690 -10.87 1.13 -3.83
N ILE A 691 -10.96 1.43 -2.54
CA ILE A 691 -11.72 2.58 -2.05
C ILE A 691 -11.24 3.84 -2.78
N ASP A 692 -9.93 4.11 -2.87
CA ASP A 692 -9.39 5.26 -3.60
C ASP A 692 -9.87 5.32 -5.07
N VAL A 693 -9.91 4.18 -5.76
CA VAL A 693 -10.40 4.10 -7.15
C VAL A 693 -11.89 4.41 -7.22
N VAL A 694 -12.70 3.85 -6.31
CA VAL A 694 -14.14 4.11 -6.22
C VAL A 694 -14.38 5.60 -5.97
N ILE A 695 -13.61 6.24 -5.09
CA ILE A 695 -13.73 7.68 -4.82
C ILE A 695 -13.41 8.55 -6.04
N ASP A 696 -12.40 8.17 -6.82
CA ASP A 696 -12.01 8.90 -8.04
C ASP A 696 -13.06 8.75 -9.16
N LYS A 697 -13.62 7.54 -9.31
CA LYS A 697 -14.40 7.17 -10.50
C LYS A 697 -15.91 7.13 -10.28
N ALA A 698 -16.37 6.69 -9.11
CA ALA A 698 -17.78 6.51 -8.79
C ALA A 698 -18.06 6.68 -7.29
N PRO A 699 -17.78 7.88 -6.73
CA PRO A 699 -17.95 8.13 -5.31
C PRO A 699 -19.39 7.93 -4.83
N GLU A 700 -20.38 7.99 -5.73
CA GLU A 700 -21.80 7.77 -5.46
C GLU A 700 -22.14 6.40 -4.90
N ILE A 701 -21.36 5.36 -5.21
CA ILE A 701 -21.59 4.00 -4.68
C ILE A 701 -21.43 3.98 -3.17
N LEU A 702 -20.46 4.74 -2.67
CA LEU A 702 -20.24 4.88 -1.25
C LEU A 702 -21.34 5.77 -0.62
N PHE A 703 -22.01 6.64 -1.40
CA PHE A 703 -23.11 7.47 -0.88
C PHE A 703 -24.34 6.67 -0.48
N ASP A 704 -24.52 5.50 -1.09
CA ASP A 704 -25.61 4.59 -0.75
C ASP A 704 -25.53 4.00 0.66
N ILE A 705 -24.41 4.18 1.37
CA ILE A 705 -24.30 3.85 2.80
C ILE A 705 -25.39 4.57 3.61
N ASP A 706 -25.68 5.83 3.28
CA ASP A 706 -26.67 6.64 3.99
C ASP A 706 -28.12 6.26 3.59
N ASN A 707 -28.30 5.53 2.49
CA ASN A 707 -29.59 5.04 1.98
C ASN A 707 -29.91 3.61 2.44
N LEU A 708 -28.94 2.90 3.02
CA LEU A 708 -29.20 1.59 3.63
C LEU A 708 -30.03 1.81 4.89
N PRO A 709 -31.12 1.03 5.11
CA PRO A 709 -31.82 1.09 6.38
C PRO A 709 -30.78 0.84 7.48
N GLU A 710 -30.71 1.74 8.47
CA GLU A 710 -29.85 1.53 9.64
C GLU A 710 -30.05 0.09 10.09
N THR A 711 -29.00 -0.73 10.03
CA THR A 711 -29.01 -2.04 10.68
C THR A 711 -29.45 -1.74 12.10
N PRO A 712 -30.60 -2.26 12.57
CA PRO A 712 -31.10 -1.86 13.87
C PRO A 712 -29.98 -2.18 14.85
N LYS A 713 -29.43 -1.14 15.50
CA LYS A 713 -28.70 -1.32 16.74
C LYS A 713 -29.54 -2.31 17.51
N LYS A 714 -28.98 -3.48 17.84
CA LYS A 714 -29.62 -4.41 18.76
C LYS A 714 -29.90 -3.62 20.04
N GLN A 715 -31.09 -3.05 20.14
CA GLN A 715 -31.76 -2.94 21.41
C GLN A 715 -32.01 -4.39 21.78
N GLU A 716 -31.07 -4.96 22.54
CA GLU A 716 -31.38 -6.10 23.36
C GLU A 716 -32.51 -5.67 24.29
N SER A 717 -33.75 -5.84 23.86
CA SER A 717 -34.82 -6.11 24.81
C SER A 717 -34.43 -7.43 25.48
N GLN A 718 -33.81 -7.35 26.66
CA GLN A 718 -33.56 -8.49 27.52
C GLN A 718 -34.90 -9.06 27.99
N ALA A 719 -35.58 -9.82 27.12
CA ALA A 719 -36.59 -10.76 27.58
C ALA A 719 -35.84 -11.92 28.23
N GLU A 720 -35.90 -11.99 29.55
CA GLU A 720 -35.29 -13.07 30.32
C GLU A 720 -35.98 -14.40 29.97
N ILE A 721 -35.20 -15.41 29.59
CA ILE A 721 -35.74 -16.73 29.27
C ILE A 721 -36.12 -17.42 30.58
N THR A 722 -37.40 -17.33 30.93
CA THR A 722 -38.00 -18.05 32.07
C THR A 722 -38.59 -19.38 31.63
N LEU A 723 -38.72 -20.31 32.57
CA LEU A 723 -39.33 -21.63 32.32
C LEU A 723 -40.78 -21.51 31.81
N GLU A 724 -41.51 -20.49 32.30
CA GLU A 724 -42.88 -20.18 31.90
C GLU A 724 -42.96 -19.73 30.44
N LEU A 725 -42.01 -18.90 29.99
CA LEU A 725 -41.91 -18.49 28.60
C LEU A 725 -41.61 -19.69 27.68
N ILE A 726 -40.72 -20.59 28.09
CA ILE A 726 -40.43 -21.83 27.34
C ILE A 726 -41.70 -22.70 27.23
N ARG A 727 -42.48 -22.85 28.30
CA ARG A 727 -43.77 -23.56 28.27
C ARG A 727 -44.76 -22.94 27.30
N LYS A 728 -44.86 -21.59 27.26
CA LYS A 728 -45.69 -20.88 26.27
C LYS A 728 -45.23 -21.15 24.83
N ILE A 729 -43.91 -21.13 24.58
CA ILE A 729 -43.34 -21.42 23.25
C ILE A 729 -43.68 -22.84 22.82
N VAL A 730 -43.49 -23.83 23.68
CA VAL A 730 -43.78 -25.24 23.38
C VAL A 730 -45.27 -25.45 23.09
N GLN A 731 -46.16 -24.86 23.89
CA GLN A 731 -47.61 -24.95 23.66
C GLN A 731 -48.03 -24.30 22.34
N TRP A 732 -47.45 -23.14 22.02
CA TRP A 732 -47.72 -22.45 20.77
C TRP A 732 -47.20 -23.25 19.57
N ASP A 733 -45.98 -23.77 19.66
CA ASP A 733 -45.36 -24.52 18.57
C ASP A 733 -45.99 -25.90 18.37
N LYS A 734 -46.55 -26.51 19.43
CA LYS A 734 -47.34 -27.75 19.32
C LYS A 734 -48.54 -27.60 18.36
N ARG A 735 -49.10 -26.39 18.26
CA ARG A 735 -50.21 -26.06 17.33
C ARG A 735 -49.70 -25.59 15.97
N ASN A 736 -48.62 -24.83 15.94
CA ASN A 736 -48.16 -24.12 14.74
C ASN A 736 -47.02 -24.81 13.97
N LYS A 737 -46.35 -25.80 14.58
CA LYS A 737 -45.28 -26.65 14.03
C LYS A 737 -44.22 -25.87 13.25
N ARG A 738 -43.62 -24.85 13.88
CA ARG A 738 -42.61 -23.96 13.27
C ARG A 738 -41.18 -24.27 13.70
N LEU A 739 -40.98 -24.89 14.86
CA LEU A 739 -39.66 -25.40 15.25
C LEU A 739 -39.38 -26.75 14.54
N LYS A 740 -38.11 -26.99 14.19
CA LYS A 740 -37.68 -28.30 13.68
C LYS A 740 -37.84 -29.37 14.78
N GLY A 741 -37.96 -30.65 14.40
CA GLY A 741 -38.25 -31.73 15.36
C GLY A 741 -37.29 -31.79 16.56
N PHE A 742 -35.99 -31.59 16.34
CA PHE A 742 -35.00 -31.55 17.42
C PHE A 742 -35.09 -30.26 18.28
N GLU A 743 -35.50 -29.14 17.70
CA GLU A 743 -35.67 -27.86 18.39
C GLU A 743 -36.90 -27.88 19.30
N TYR A 744 -38.02 -28.42 18.80
CA TYR A 744 -39.22 -28.65 19.60
C TYR A 744 -38.93 -29.61 20.76
N THR A 745 -38.26 -30.74 20.47
CA THR A 745 -37.90 -31.74 21.50
C THR A 745 -37.02 -31.11 22.58
N PHE A 746 -36.01 -30.33 22.19
CA PHE A 746 -35.15 -29.60 23.13
C PHE A 746 -35.94 -28.60 24.01
N MET A 747 -36.85 -27.82 23.42
CA MET A 747 -37.69 -26.87 24.16
C MET A 747 -38.67 -27.59 25.09
N ASN A 748 -39.23 -28.73 24.65
CA ASN A 748 -40.14 -29.54 25.46
C ASN A 748 -39.41 -30.19 26.65
N GLU A 749 -38.19 -30.69 26.46
CA GLU A 749 -37.35 -31.21 27.54
C GLU A 749 -36.99 -30.15 28.58
N LEU A 750 -36.78 -28.90 28.16
CA LEU A 750 -36.60 -27.77 29.10
C LEU A 750 -37.92 -27.41 29.82
N ALA A 751 -39.06 -27.44 29.13
CA ALA A 751 -40.37 -27.13 29.70
C ALA A 751 -40.85 -28.16 30.73
N GLU A 752 -40.51 -29.43 30.51
CA GLU A 752 -40.76 -30.58 31.40
C GLU A 752 -39.66 -30.77 32.46
N GLU A 753 -38.67 -29.87 32.52
CA GLU A 753 -37.56 -29.89 33.49
C GLU A 753 -36.69 -31.15 33.44
N ARG A 754 -36.75 -31.92 32.34
CA ARG A 754 -35.84 -33.04 32.07
C ARG A 754 -34.42 -32.57 31.73
N LYS A 755 -34.29 -31.31 31.30
CA LYS A 755 -33.01 -30.61 31.11
C LYS A 755 -32.93 -29.36 31.99
N PRO A 756 -31.78 -29.09 32.63
CA PRO A 756 -31.61 -27.92 33.49
C PRO A 756 -31.49 -26.62 32.67
N LEU A 757 -31.98 -25.52 33.24
CA LEU A 757 -32.00 -24.20 32.60
C LEU A 757 -30.65 -23.46 32.76
N THR A 758 -29.56 -24.06 32.29
CA THR A 758 -28.21 -23.46 32.29
C THR A 758 -28.10 -22.29 31.31
N ASP A 759 -27.08 -21.43 31.46
CA ASP A 759 -26.89 -20.27 30.56
C ASP A 759 -26.77 -20.66 29.09
N ARG A 760 -26.10 -21.80 28.82
CA ARG A 760 -26.02 -22.40 27.48
C ARG A 760 -27.41 -22.80 26.96
N ASN A 761 -28.24 -23.42 27.78
CA ASN A 761 -29.59 -23.83 27.38
C ASN A 761 -30.54 -22.64 27.23
N LYS A 762 -30.39 -21.59 28.06
CA LYS A 762 -31.10 -20.31 27.91
C LYS A 762 -30.75 -19.63 26.58
N ALA A 763 -29.48 -19.66 26.17
CA ALA A 763 -29.06 -19.11 24.88
C ALA A 763 -29.72 -19.84 23.70
N ILE A 764 -29.77 -21.17 23.74
CA ILE A 764 -30.44 -21.99 22.71
C ILE A 764 -31.96 -21.71 22.70
N ALA A 765 -32.59 -21.64 23.87
CA ALA A 765 -34.00 -21.28 23.99
C ALA A 765 -34.31 -19.87 23.47
N LYS A 766 -33.38 -18.90 23.64
CA LYS A 766 -33.48 -17.54 23.10
C LYS A 766 -33.45 -17.53 21.56
N LEU A 767 -32.64 -18.39 20.94
CA LEU A 767 -32.63 -18.57 19.48
C LEU A 767 -33.98 -19.11 18.98
N ASN A 768 -34.55 -20.10 19.67
CA ASN A 768 -35.86 -20.66 19.34
C ASN A 768 -37.00 -19.65 19.55
N LEU A 769 -36.94 -18.83 20.61
CA LEU A 769 -37.86 -17.71 20.82
C LEU A 769 -37.83 -16.73 19.65
N GLY A 770 -36.64 -16.37 19.17
CA GLY A 770 -36.47 -15.51 18.00
C GLY A 770 -37.11 -16.09 16.73
N LYS A 771 -37.04 -17.41 16.55
CA LYS A 771 -37.70 -18.11 15.43
C LYS A 771 -39.23 -18.04 15.54
N VAL A 772 -39.80 -18.43 16.68
CA VAL A 772 -41.27 -18.43 16.82
C VAL A 772 -41.88 -17.03 16.78
N LYS A 773 -41.16 -16.00 17.25
CA LYS A 773 -41.58 -14.59 17.14
C LYS A 773 -41.74 -14.15 15.69
N LYS A 774 -40.85 -14.57 14.78
CA LYS A 774 -40.96 -14.29 13.34
C LYS A 774 -42.21 -14.90 12.71
N TYR A 775 -42.76 -15.95 13.33
CA TYR A 775 -43.98 -16.62 12.89
C TYR A 775 -45.22 -16.23 13.71
N GLY A 776 -45.14 -15.14 14.49
CA GLY A 776 -46.30 -14.55 15.17
C GLY A 776 -46.49 -14.96 16.63
N PHE A 777 -45.51 -15.59 17.28
CA PHE A 777 -45.55 -15.82 18.73
C PHE A 777 -45.40 -14.51 19.51
N SER A 778 -46.28 -14.29 20.49
CA SER A 778 -46.27 -13.15 21.42
C SER A 778 -46.06 -13.62 22.85
N GLU A 779 -45.33 -12.84 23.64
CA GLU A 779 -45.00 -13.16 25.05
C GLU A 779 -46.16 -12.90 26.02
N LYS A 780 -47.16 -12.11 25.58
CA LYS A 780 -48.35 -11.76 26.37
C LYS A 780 -49.21 -12.98 26.62
#